data_AF-A0A0K1QFB0-F1
#
_entry.id   AF-A0A0K1QFB0-F1
#
_cell.length_a   1.000
_cell.length_b   1.000
_cell.length_c   1.000
_cell.angle_alpha   90.00
_cell.angle_beta   90.00
_cell.angle_gamma   90.00
#
_symmetry.space_group_name_H-M   'P 1'
#
loop_
_entity.id
_entity.type
_entity.pdbx_description
1 polymer ?
#
loop_
_entity_poly.entity_id
_entity_poly.type
_entity_poly.pdbx_seq_one_letter_code
_entity_poly.pdbx_strand_id
1 'polypeptide(L)'
;MRRSRSQPASLASVLLFLAACSAACSGSSDGGVDDTSPTGTEAGAGNSPSNECTANCEPDGGLAPAASCLKDSDCSTDYCDFDCKAPPPNVHSDGRRNGGETGVDCGGTADVACANGQGCKTDSDCTGDYCDGTMCAPAPDNVHSDGRRNGGETGVDCGGAAPTDCAAGGACKTNDDCLGLCNELFVCTAPSPTDGKKNADETDVDCGGATADKCKLTKTCIADTDCALGYCKDSKCATPAVDGVKNGAETDVDCGGGTVTEDAVSYTAPRCKDDGLCAVDSDCVTSACSPGGVCVAPSCDTAETAGIVTCGSGEVGDAAKVHETCCRSLVLPTRTTRRLDRYEITAGRMRTFVDAVGPDVRSWVNAYITAHPTSPLDATVPSQLAKLKTMDAEAIGFFPAQLHGAEFNLVSAFALDADPYDGIRGCYNGAGSYGANTYWQEPTNLADYGIPARTIARSESDQKSMNCAMPIMFMAFCAWDGGELALLADHNDAWPTTQAYPWGTTDIKRPNYNWCNGGYKTGGFTCQDTTTFPATAQTIAGVFYEWPRGQDPANDEEIWIAAPGRFPNDATSRKSVTKNLPWQDLYANLGEYTGDLAAPTPTGTDALQKGDFCDFTAGTVAGGTSCTDSKKPGQTGTYFKGVPTVKMSGHNTWEGHTGRNGTYVATFQYGKFGARCVRAAQ
;
A
#
# COMPACT_ATOMS: atom_id res chain seq x y z
N MET A 1 10.29 -9.24 -24.70
CA MET A 1 11.41 -8.40 -25.21
C MET A 1 10.86 -7.06 -25.66
N ARG A 2 11.48 -5.91 -25.30
CA ARG A 2 11.27 -4.52 -25.83
C ARG A 2 9.80 -4.00 -25.87
N ARG A 3 9.50 -2.73 -25.57
CA ARG A 3 10.20 -1.47 -25.89
C ARG A 3 10.17 -0.46 -24.73
N SER A 4 10.89 0.65 -24.89
CA SER A 4 10.99 1.75 -23.93
C SER A 4 10.61 3.12 -24.55
N ARG A 5 10.09 4.02 -23.70
CA ARG A 5 10.07 5.51 -23.73
C ARG A 5 9.04 5.99 -22.68
N SER A 6 9.13 7.15 -22.03
CA SER A 6 10.13 8.25 -22.10
C SER A 6 10.12 9.07 -20.80
N GLN A 7 11.24 9.75 -20.49
CA GLN A 7 11.34 10.72 -19.38
C GLN A 7 10.74 12.10 -19.72
N PRO A 8 10.40 12.94 -18.72
CA PRO A 8 9.68 14.20 -18.90
C PRO A 8 10.57 15.37 -19.40
N ALA A 9 9.91 16.44 -19.86
CA ALA A 9 10.57 17.65 -20.38
C ALA A 9 10.76 18.72 -19.29
N SER A 10 11.88 19.45 -19.39
CA SER A 10 12.13 20.67 -18.61
C SER A 10 11.53 21.90 -19.29
N LEU A 11 11.14 22.92 -18.50
CA LEU A 11 10.63 24.21 -18.98
C LEU A 11 11.25 25.34 -18.16
N ALA A 12 11.84 26.33 -18.84
CA ALA A 12 12.51 27.47 -18.21
C ALA A 12 12.34 28.77 -19.01
N SER A 13 12.08 29.86 -18.26
CA SER A 13 12.49 31.26 -18.51
C SER A 13 12.06 32.02 -19.78
N VAL A 14 11.18 33.02 -19.56
CA VAL A 14 11.25 34.39 -20.15
C VAL A 14 10.71 35.36 -19.06
N LEU A 15 11.24 36.54 -18.67
CA LEU A 15 12.52 37.29 -18.77
C LEU A 15 12.27 38.75 -19.21
N LEU A 16 12.37 39.70 -18.26
CA LEU A 16 12.53 41.16 -18.48
C LEU A 16 13.24 41.74 -17.23
N PHE A 17 14.52 42.16 -17.29
CA PHE A 17 15.05 43.54 -17.48
C PHE A 17 14.59 44.58 -16.41
N LEU A 18 15.41 45.50 -15.87
CA LEU A 18 16.80 45.97 -16.12
C LEU A 18 17.64 45.85 -14.81
N ALA A 19 18.98 45.84 -14.68
CA ALA A 19 20.16 46.41 -15.39
C ALA A 19 20.45 47.93 -15.13
N ALA A 20 21.67 48.41 -14.82
CA ALA A 20 22.94 47.78 -14.37
C ALA A 20 24.00 48.85 -13.90
N CYS A 21 25.01 48.45 -13.09
CA CYS A 21 26.33 49.09 -12.88
C CYS A 21 26.43 50.52 -12.25
N SER A 22 27.57 51.04 -11.75
CA SER A 22 28.78 50.48 -11.09
C SER A 22 29.75 51.60 -10.60
N ALA A 23 30.61 51.27 -9.61
CA ALA A 23 31.98 51.78 -9.37
C ALA A 23 32.30 53.12 -8.63
N ALA A 24 33.46 53.06 -7.94
CA ALA A 24 34.50 54.08 -7.72
C ALA A 24 34.46 55.11 -6.55
N CYS A 25 35.46 54.93 -5.67
CA CYS A 25 36.32 55.84 -4.90
C CYS A 25 36.13 57.39 -4.89
N SER A 26 36.32 57.94 -3.68
CA SER A 26 37.10 59.15 -3.31
C SER A 26 36.79 60.54 -3.90
N GLY A 27 36.58 61.53 -3.02
CA GLY A 27 36.65 62.97 -3.35
C GLY A 27 36.25 63.86 -2.16
N SER A 28 37.01 64.92 -1.89
CA SER A 28 36.78 65.90 -0.80
C SER A 28 36.13 67.20 -1.30
N SER A 29 36.05 68.22 -0.44
CA SER A 29 35.70 69.65 -0.66
C SER A 29 34.19 70.02 -0.65
N ASP A 30 33.76 71.19 -0.12
CA ASP A 30 34.40 72.11 0.86
C ASP A 30 33.41 73.12 1.50
N GLY A 31 33.80 73.72 2.64
CA GLY A 31 33.10 74.84 3.33
C GLY A 31 31.85 74.42 4.13
N GLY A 32 31.50 75.00 5.29
CA GLY A 32 31.87 76.26 5.98
C GLY A 32 30.56 76.96 6.41
N VAL A 33 30.39 77.75 7.48
CA VAL A 33 31.17 78.40 8.56
C VAL A 33 30.13 78.83 9.63
N ASP A 34 30.33 79.27 10.89
CA ASP A 34 31.42 79.67 11.84
C ASP A 34 30.76 79.61 13.26
N ASP A 35 31.37 79.75 14.47
CA ASP A 35 32.74 79.76 15.04
C ASP A 35 32.59 79.72 16.61
N THR A 36 33.67 79.87 17.37
CA THR A 36 33.84 80.31 18.78
C THR A 36 34.30 79.25 19.80
N SER A 37 35.64 79.13 19.89
CA SER A 37 36.40 78.55 21.00
C SER A 37 36.55 79.59 22.17
N PRO A 38 37.27 79.29 23.27
CA PRO A 38 38.73 79.52 23.23
C PRO A 38 39.61 78.54 24.06
N THR A 39 40.66 78.01 23.42
CA THR A 39 42.07 77.82 23.88
C THR A 39 42.35 77.12 25.24
N GLY A 40 43.27 76.16 25.37
CA GLY A 40 44.40 75.66 24.53
C GLY A 40 45.14 74.54 25.30
N THR A 41 46.41 74.14 25.09
CA THR A 41 47.50 74.29 24.09
C THR A 41 48.67 73.43 24.65
N GLU A 42 49.51 72.66 23.94
CA GLU A 42 49.71 72.32 22.52
C GLU A 42 50.55 71.02 22.38
N ALA A 43 50.48 70.36 21.22
CA ALA A 43 51.46 69.39 20.66
C ALA A 43 51.77 68.06 21.42
N GLY A 44 52.31 67.00 20.78
CA GLY A 44 52.58 66.77 19.34
C GLY A 44 53.39 65.47 19.12
N ALA A 45 53.15 64.74 18.02
CA ALA A 45 53.73 63.40 17.78
C ALA A 45 54.99 63.41 16.90
N GLY A 46 55.83 62.38 17.03
CA GLY A 46 57.03 62.13 16.22
C GLY A 46 57.27 60.63 16.02
N ASN A 47 57.91 60.25 14.90
CA ASN A 47 57.96 58.86 14.41
C ASN A 47 59.35 58.22 14.55
N SER A 48 59.39 56.88 14.63
CA SER A 48 60.59 56.03 14.50
C SER A 48 61.25 56.16 13.09
N PRO A 49 62.51 55.69 12.83
CA PRO A 49 63.27 54.67 13.56
C PRO A 49 64.82 54.80 13.69
N SER A 50 65.39 53.86 14.46
CA SER A 50 66.70 53.18 14.29
C SER A 50 68.06 53.92 14.33
N ASN A 51 68.85 53.51 15.34
CA ASN A 51 70.27 53.09 15.32
C ASN A 51 71.42 54.01 15.78
N GLU A 52 72.34 53.35 16.51
CA GLU A 52 73.70 53.74 16.98
C GLU A 52 73.86 54.81 18.08
N CYS A 53 74.98 54.69 18.80
CA CYS A 53 75.18 55.21 20.16
C CYS A 53 76.10 56.45 20.19
N THR A 54 75.92 57.34 21.18
CA THR A 54 77.03 57.75 22.08
C THR A 54 76.58 58.56 23.30
N ALA A 55 77.25 58.28 24.44
CA ALA A 55 77.56 59.15 25.58
C ALA A 55 76.44 59.77 26.45
N ASN A 56 76.24 59.12 27.61
CA ASN A 56 76.02 59.70 28.95
C ASN A 56 74.65 60.37 29.26
N CYS A 57 74.07 60.21 30.46
CA CYS A 57 74.56 59.56 31.70
C CYS A 57 73.69 58.36 32.12
N GLU A 58 74.21 57.50 32.99
CA GLU A 58 73.41 56.54 33.74
C GLU A 58 72.38 57.24 34.68
N PRO A 59 71.38 56.50 35.17
CA PRO A 59 71.58 55.95 36.52
C PRO A 59 71.65 54.43 36.51
N ASP A 60 72.61 53.89 37.28
CA ASP A 60 72.64 52.47 37.61
C ASP A 60 71.32 52.07 38.25
N GLY A 61 70.66 51.07 37.67
CA GLY A 61 69.66 50.24 38.37
C GLY A 61 70.30 49.31 39.40
N GLY A 62 71.37 49.78 40.05
CA GLY A 62 72.02 49.10 41.16
C GLY A 62 71.04 48.99 42.34
N LEU A 63 71.26 47.97 43.16
CA LEU A 63 70.52 47.76 44.40
C LEU A 63 70.46 49.08 45.18
N ALA A 64 69.24 49.60 45.38
CA ALA A 64 69.02 50.68 46.34
C ALA A 64 69.66 50.26 47.67
N PRO A 65 70.50 51.10 48.30
CA PRO A 65 71.45 50.64 49.31
C PRO A 65 70.69 50.05 50.50
N ALA A 66 70.75 48.72 50.61
CA ALA A 66 70.33 47.92 51.76
C ALA A 66 69.22 48.58 52.58
N ALA A 67 67.99 48.59 52.03
CA ALA A 67 66.83 49.06 52.76
C ALA A 67 66.63 48.12 53.96
N SER A 68 67.16 48.54 55.12
CA SER A 68 67.24 47.72 56.32
C SER A 68 65.83 47.38 56.78
N CYS A 69 65.46 46.13 56.61
CA CYS A 69 64.10 45.65 56.76
C CYS A 69 63.90 45.06 58.16
N LEU A 70 62.69 45.23 58.70
CA LEU A 70 62.31 44.68 60.00
C LEU A 70 61.31 43.51 59.85
N LYS A 71 60.68 43.40 58.68
CA LYS A 71 59.80 42.32 58.25
C LYS A 71 59.84 42.18 56.73
N ASP A 72 59.46 41.02 56.21
CA ASP A 72 59.58 40.65 54.80
C ASP A 72 58.81 41.61 53.86
N SER A 73 57.59 41.99 54.26
CA SER A 73 56.76 43.01 53.60
C SER A 73 57.33 44.45 53.55
N ASP A 74 58.51 44.72 54.13
CA ASP A 74 59.21 45.99 53.91
C ASP A 74 59.94 46.01 52.55
N CYS A 75 60.03 44.86 51.89
CA CYS A 75 60.78 44.64 50.65
C CYS A 75 59.86 44.39 49.46
N SER A 76 60.23 44.91 48.28
CA SER A 76 59.50 44.64 47.02
C SER A 76 59.64 43.20 46.53
N THR A 77 60.60 42.46 47.07
CA THR A 77 60.77 41.00 46.90
C THR A 77 59.98 40.17 47.91
N ASP A 78 59.28 40.84 48.85
CA ASP A 78 58.61 40.24 50.02
C ASP A 78 59.52 39.28 50.80
N TYR A 79 60.83 39.58 50.90
CA TYR A 79 61.81 38.75 51.60
C TYR A 79 62.87 39.60 52.30
N CYS A 80 63.00 39.42 53.62
CA CYS A 80 63.92 40.16 54.48
C CYS A 80 64.91 39.23 55.20
N ASP A 81 66.20 39.44 54.92
CA ASP A 81 67.33 38.86 55.65
C ASP A 81 68.30 40.00 56.02
N PHE A 82 67.92 40.77 57.06
CA PHE A 82 68.47 42.07 57.50
C PHE A 82 68.31 43.22 56.48
N ASP A 83 68.56 42.93 55.20
CA ASP A 83 68.36 43.82 54.06
C ASP A 83 67.45 43.13 53.05
N CYS A 84 66.76 43.92 52.22
CA CYS A 84 65.95 43.39 51.13
C CYS A 84 66.79 42.65 50.08
N LYS A 85 66.50 41.36 49.88
CA LYS A 85 67.22 40.44 48.99
C LYS A 85 66.25 39.70 48.07
N ALA A 86 66.77 39.13 46.98
CA ALA A 86 66.03 38.15 46.20
C ALA A 86 65.77 36.90 47.07
N PRO A 87 64.58 36.27 47.00
CA PRO A 87 64.28 35.08 47.81
C PRO A 87 65.21 33.91 47.48
N PRO A 88 65.71 33.15 48.47
CA PRO A 88 66.47 31.93 48.24
C PRO A 88 65.54 30.77 47.79
N PRO A 89 66.05 29.71 47.14
CA PRO A 89 65.22 28.60 46.64
C PRO A 89 64.42 27.84 47.72
N ASN A 90 64.81 27.96 49.00
CA ASN A 90 64.12 27.33 50.12
C ASN A 90 63.11 28.27 50.83
N VAL A 91 62.82 29.45 50.28
CA VAL A 91 61.88 30.41 50.88
C VAL A 91 60.51 29.76 51.14
N HIS A 92 60.06 28.89 50.24
CA HIS A 92 58.82 28.11 50.33
C HIS A 92 58.88 26.92 51.31
N SER A 93 59.65 27.08 52.40
CA SER A 93 59.88 26.09 53.46
C SER A 93 60.58 26.67 54.70
N ASP A 94 60.59 28.00 54.87
CA ASP A 94 61.32 28.69 55.96
C ASP A 94 60.47 28.98 57.22
N GLY A 95 59.18 28.62 57.21
CA GLY A 95 58.24 28.78 58.33
C GLY A 95 57.59 30.15 58.41
N ARG A 96 57.64 30.94 57.33
CA ARG A 96 57.14 32.32 57.26
C ARG A 96 56.17 32.46 56.08
N ARG A 97 55.71 33.69 55.83
CA ARG A 97 54.95 34.07 54.63
C ARG A 97 55.72 35.20 53.96
N ASN A 98 56.46 34.84 52.92
CA ASN A 98 57.42 35.69 52.23
C ASN A 98 57.57 35.20 50.78
N GLY A 99 58.42 35.82 49.96
CA GLY A 99 58.75 35.37 48.61
C GLY A 99 57.59 35.34 47.60
N GLY A 100 56.45 35.97 47.92
CA GLY A 100 55.24 36.01 47.08
C GLY A 100 54.07 35.12 47.55
N GLU A 101 54.28 34.33 48.61
CA GLU A 101 53.31 33.35 49.13
C GLU A 101 51.93 33.91 49.51
N THR A 102 50.97 33.00 49.64
CA THR A 102 49.62 33.33 50.10
C THR A 102 49.29 32.74 51.46
N GLY A 103 49.83 31.57 51.83
CA GLY A 103 49.77 31.03 53.18
C GLY A 103 51.11 31.15 53.88
N VAL A 104 51.52 30.10 54.59
CA VAL A 104 52.86 29.95 55.19
C VAL A 104 53.44 28.67 54.60
N ASP A 105 54.59 28.77 53.95
CA ASP A 105 55.22 27.71 53.15
C ASP A 105 54.28 27.19 52.02
N CYS A 106 53.36 28.02 51.51
CA CYS A 106 52.36 27.60 50.51
C CYS A 106 51.70 28.74 49.70
N GLY A 107 51.19 28.35 48.52
CA GLY A 107 50.39 29.14 47.60
C GLY A 107 51.13 30.28 46.89
N GLY A 108 50.50 30.89 45.88
CA GLY A 108 51.05 31.98 45.08
C GLY A 108 52.24 31.54 44.22
N THR A 109 53.45 31.77 44.72
CA THR A 109 54.72 31.39 44.07
C THR A 109 55.28 30.06 44.57
N ALA A 110 54.74 29.48 45.64
CA ALA A 110 55.23 28.23 46.21
C ALA A 110 54.83 26.98 45.40
N ASP A 111 55.69 25.95 45.43
CA ASP A 111 55.45 24.64 44.80
C ASP A 111 54.30 23.82 45.43
N VAL A 112 53.71 24.29 46.55
CA VAL A 112 52.70 23.56 47.34
C VAL A 112 51.45 24.42 47.55
N ALA A 113 50.29 23.88 47.19
CA ALA A 113 48.99 24.53 47.43
C ALA A 113 48.54 24.41 48.89
N CYS A 114 48.11 25.52 49.47
CA CYS A 114 47.73 25.69 50.87
C CYS A 114 46.55 24.83 51.33
N ALA A 115 46.66 24.28 52.54
CA ALA A 115 45.58 23.52 53.16
C ALA A 115 44.47 24.43 53.70
N ASN A 116 43.28 23.88 53.95
CA ASN A 116 42.14 24.61 54.50
C ASN A 116 42.51 25.30 55.83
N GLY A 117 42.22 26.60 55.92
CA GLY A 117 42.61 27.47 57.05
C GLY A 117 43.95 28.21 56.87
N GLN A 118 44.70 27.97 55.80
CA GLN A 118 45.83 28.81 55.37
C GLN A 118 45.39 29.84 54.31
N GLY A 119 46.24 30.85 54.07
CA GLY A 119 45.87 32.02 53.25
C GLY A 119 45.95 31.81 51.72
N CYS A 120 45.11 32.55 51.00
CA CYS A 120 45.01 32.54 49.53
C CYS A 120 44.81 33.96 48.98
N LYS A 121 45.02 34.12 47.67
CA LYS A 121 44.68 35.29 46.83
C LYS A 121 43.83 34.87 45.62
N THR A 122 43.97 33.63 45.18
CA THR A 122 43.27 32.97 44.06
C THR A 122 42.86 31.56 44.47
N ASP A 123 41.85 30.99 43.81
CA ASP A 123 41.32 29.66 44.12
C ASP A 123 42.39 28.55 43.98
N SER A 124 43.27 28.68 42.97
CA SER A 124 44.40 27.77 42.71
C SER A 124 45.50 27.76 43.79
N ASP A 125 45.49 28.71 44.74
CA ASP A 125 46.42 28.69 45.86
C ASP A 125 46.12 27.55 46.85
N CYS A 126 44.93 26.96 46.77
CA CYS A 126 44.39 26.04 47.77
C CYS A 126 44.37 24.59 47.28
N THR A 127 44.66 23.62 48.15
CA THR A 127 44.62 22.18 47.79
C THR A 127 43.22 21.71 47.35
N GLY A 128 42.18 22.42 47.79
CA GLY A 128 40.78 22.20 47.38
C GLY A 128 40.30 23.09 46.22
N ASP A 129 41.21 23.83 45.56
CA ASP A 129 40.90 24.72 44.43
C ASP A 129 39.80 25.77 44.76
N TYR A 130 39.71 26.24 46.02
CA TYR A 130 38.71 27.21 46.46
C TYR A 130 39.24 28.15 47.57
N CYS A 131 39.14 29.46 47.32
CA CYS A 131 39.57 30.53 48.19
C CYS A 131 38.35 31.34 48.70
N ASP A 132 38.07 31.26 50.00
CA ASP A 132 37.03 32.07 50.67
C ASP A 132 37.58 33.46 51.03
N GLY A 133 37.73 34.30 50.00
CA GLY A 133 38.15 35.70 50.06
C GLY A 133 39.64 35.92 50.41
N THR A 134 40.15 35.27 51.46
CA THR A 134 41.56 35.32 51.89
C THR A 134 42.07 34.02 52.51
N MET A 135 41.21 33.02 52.75
CA MET A 135 41.58 31.73 53.35
C MET A 135 41.05 30.55 52.53
N CYS A 136 41.85 29.49 52.41
CA CYS A 136 41.43 28.25 51.79
C CYS A 136 40.34 27.57 52.64
N ALA A 137 39.28 27.11 52.00
CA ALA A 137 38.13 26.51 52.66
C ALA A 137 37.62 25.29 51.87
N PRO A 138 36.85 24.38 52.50
CA PRO A 138 36.03 23.43 51.75
C PRO A 138 35.11 24.21 50.80
N ALA A 139 35.07 23.82 49.52
CA ALA A 139 34.20 24.46 48.54
C ALA A 139 32.71 24.32 48.95
N PRO A 140 31.90 25.39 48.84
CA PRO A 140 30.47 25.37 49.14
C PRO A 140 29.66 24.74 48.00
N ASP A 141 28.44 24.28 48.29
CA ASP A 141 27.52 23.67 47.30
C ASP A 141 27.28 24.52 46.04
N ASN A 142 27.43 25.85 46.14
CA ASN A 142 27.23 26.80 45.04
C ASN A 142 28.49 27.11 44.22
N VAL A 143 29.63 26.46 44.49
CA VAL A 143 30.91 26.74 43.81
C VAL A 143 30.76 26.64 42.29
N HIS A 144 30.00 25.64 41.81
CA HIS A 144 29.69 25.41 40.39
C HIS A 144 28.60 26.33 39.82
N SER A 145 28.58 27.59 40.27
CA SER A 145 27.63 28.63 39.87
C SER A 145 28.03 30.04 40.34
N ASP A 146 29.30 30.26 40.71
CA ASP A 146 29.78 31.51 41.31
C ASP A 146 30.49 32.46 40.32
N GLY A 147 30.66 32.06 39.05
CA GLY A 147 31.25 32.86 37.98
C GLY A 147 32.76 32.71 37.86
N ARG A 148 33.35 31.68 38.47
CA ARG A 148 34.79 31.38 38.46
C ARG A 148 35.05 29.99 37.89
N ARG A 149 36.34 29.65 37.78
CA ARG A 149 36.83 28.30 37.51
C ARG A 149 37.58 27.85 38.76
N ASN A 150 36.90 27.10 39.61
CA ASN A 150 37.36 26.70 40.94
C ASN A 150 36.72 25.35 41.33
N GLY A 151 36.93 24.87 42.55
CA GLY A 151 36.31 23.65 43.07
C GLY A 151 36.64 22.35 42.31
N GLY A 152 37.68 22.34 41.46
CA GLY A 152 38.03 21.19 40.60
C GLY A 152 37.45 21.24 39.18
N GLU A 153 36.90 22.37 38.74
CA GLU A 153 36.32 22.55 37.41
C GLU A 153 37.34 22.51 36.25
N THR A 154 36.83 22.39 35.03
CA THR A 154 37.63 22.52 33.81
C THR A 154 37.30 23.78 33.01
N GLY A 155 36.03 24.18 32.93
CA GLY A 155 35.60 25.49 32.44
C GLY A 155 35.29 26.46 33.58
N VAL A 156 34.37 27.39 33.36
CA VAL A 156 33.83 28.31 34.38
C VAL A 156 32.40 27.87 34.66
N ASP A 157 32.08 27.57 35.92
CA ASP A 157 30.82 26.96 36.37
C ASP A 157 30.49 25.63 35.64
N CYS A 158 31.50 24.93 35.09
CA CYS A 158 31.29 23.74 34.24
C CYS A 158 32.48 22.77 34.13
N GLY A 159 32.16 21.51 33.84
CA GLY A 159 33.08 20.38 33.65
C GLY A 159 33.89 19.97 34.89
N GLY A 160 34.65 18.88 34.79
CA GLY A 160 35.46 18.34 35.88
C GLY A 160 34.63 17.85 37.07
N ALA A 161 34.62 18.63 38.14
CA ALA A 161 33.81 18.37 39.34
C ALA A 161 32.38 18.91 39.25
N ALA A 162 32.09 19.83 38.31
CA ALA A 162 30.77 20.46 38.19
C ALA A 162 29.68 19.47 37.76
N PRO A 163 28.41 19.71 38.15
CA PRO A 163 27.27 18.89 37.74
C PRO A 163 26.80 19.14 36.30
N THR A 164 27.49 19.99 35.54
CA THR A 164 27.10 20.45 34.19
C THR A 164 28.30 20.51 33.23
N ASP A 165 28.21 19.77 32.12
CA ASP A 165 29.15 19.83 31.00
C ASP A 165 29.25 21.27 30.42
N CYS A 166 30.45 21.66 29.98
CA CYS A 166 30.71 22.94 29.35
C CYS A 166 30.13 23.05 27.93
N ALA A 167 29.57 24.21 27.61
CA ALA A 167 29.15 24.56 26.26
C ALA A 167 30.35 24.82 25.32
N ALA A 168 30.07 24.88 24.01
CA ALA A 168 31.07 25.16 22.98
C ALA A 168 31.86 26.44 23.28
N GLY A 169 33.20 26.35 23.26
CA GLY A 169 34.10 27.44 23.65
C GLY A 169 34.52 27.43 25.13
N GLY A 170 33.90 26.62 25.99
CA GLY A 170 34.38 26.36 27.35
C GLY A 170 35.69 25.56 27.36
N ALA A 171 36.44 25.61 28.46
CA ALA A 171 37.70 24.87 28.62
C ALA A 171 37.47 23.46 29.20
N CYS A 172 38.33 22.51 28.83
CA CYS A 172 38.17 21.08 29.12
C CYS A 172 39.49 20.34 29.29
N LYS A 173 39.42 19.08 29.74
CA LYS A 173 40.51 18.10 29.83
C LYS A 173 40.12 16.75 29.20
N THR A 174 38.84 16.38 29.22
CA THR A 174 38.27 15.17 28.61
C THR A 174 36.97 15.49 27.86
N ASN A 175 36.45 14.55 27.07
CA ASN A 175 35.15 14.69 26.41
C ASN A 175 33.96 14.67 27.38
N ASP A 176 34.17 14.24 28.63
CA ASP A 176 33.13 14.24 29.66
C ASP A 176 32.94 15.65 30.26
N ASP A 177 33.88 16.56 30.04
CA ASP A 177 33.78 17.97 30.45
C ASP A 177 32.88 18.82 29.52
N CYS A 178 32.47 18.31 28.35
CA CYS A 178 31.91 19.10 27.24
C CYS A 178 30.57 18.57 26.74
N LEU A 179 29.63 19.45 26.37
CA LEU A 179 28.39 19.03 25.71
C LEU A 179 28.64 18.36 24.34
N GLY A 180 29.72 18.74 23.65
CA GLY A 180 30.29 18.02 22.51
C GLY A 180 31.56 17.25 22.90
N LEU A 181 32.65 17.44 22.16
CA LEU A 181 33.97 16.87 22.48
C LEU A 181 34.94 17.93 23.01
N CYS A 182 36.00 17.49 23.70
CA CYS A 182 37.15 18.31 24.01
C CYS A 182 38.19 18.19 22.88
N ASN A 183 38.55 19.32 22.26
CA ASN A 183 39.49 19.33 21.13
C ASN A 183 40.97 19.38 21.58
N GLU A 184 41.90 19.24 20.62
CA GLU A 184 43.36 19.27 20.87
C GLU A 184 43.88 20.61 21.46
N LEU A 185 43.06 21.66 21.51
CA LEU A 185 43.35 22.95 22.13
C LEU A 185 42.76 23.10 23.55
N PHE A 186 42.22 22.01 24.13
CA PHE A 186 41.55 21.99 25.43
C PHE A 186 40.29 22.88 25.49
N VAL A 187 39.56 22.96 24.37
CA VAL A 187 38.31 23.71 24.23
C VAL A 187 37.17 22.80 23.76
N CYS A 188 35.98 22.97 24.32
CA CYS A 188 34.79 22.21 23.93
C CYS A 188 34.27 22.60 22.55
N THR A 189 33.92 21.61 21.73
CA THR A 189 33.17 21.80 20.48
C THR A 189 31.69 22.01 20.75
N ALA A 190 30.93 22.39 19.71
CA ALA A 190 29.50 22.14 19.71
C ALA A 190 29.22 20.62 19.67
N PRO A 191 28.08 20.16 20.23
CA PRO A 191 27.55 18.83 19.95
C PRO A 191 27.34 18.64 18.44
N SER A 192 27.64 17.46 17.91
CA SER A 192 27.46 17.12 16.49
C SER A 192 26.99 15.66 16.34
N PRO A 193 26.01 15.36 15.46
CA PRO A 193 25.40 14.02 15.32
C PRO A 193 26.30 12.96 14.65
N THR A 194 27.62 13.15 14.69
CA THR A 194 28.65 12.33 14.06
C THR A 194 30.00 12.46 14.79
N ASP A 195 30.01 12.82 16.07
CA ASP A 195 31.25 13.06 16.85
C ASP A 195 31.67 11.88 17.75
N GLY A 196 30.84 10.84 17.88
CA GLY A 196 31.13 9.65 18.66
C GLY A 196 30.78 9.76 20.15
N LYS A 197 30.21 10.88 20.63
CA LYS A 197 29.59 11.00 21.96
C LYS A 197 28.08 11.10 21.79
N LYS A 198 27.32 10.21 22.44
CA LYS A 198 25.85 10.37 22.50
C LYS A 198 25.51 11.71 23.16
N ASN A 199 24.99 12.66 22.39
CA ASN A 199 24.76 14.03 22.85
C ASN A 199 23.47 14.65 22.26
N ALA A 200 23.30 15.97 22.41
CA ALA A 200 22.14 16.73 21.92
C ALA A 200 20.77 16.07 22.22
N ASP A 201 20.05 15.63 21.19
CA ASP A 201 18.76 14.94 21.24
C ASP A 201 18.81 13.47 20.77
N GLU A 202 20.00 12.90 20.65
CA GLU A 202 20.23 11.55 20.14
C GLU A 202 19.68 10.43 21.04
N THR A 203 19.37 9.28 20.45
CA THR A 203 18.87 8.10 21.21
C THR A 203 19.91 6.99 21.39
N ASP A 204 20.92 6.92 20.52
CA ASP A 204 22.17 6.16 20.69
C ASP A 204 23.33 7.01 20.13
N VAL A 205 24.58 6.56 20.25
CA VAL A 205 25.74 7.33 19.73
C VAL A 205 25.62 7.52 18.21
N ASP A 206 25.73 8.77 17.75
CA ASP A 206 25.67 9.22 16.35
C ASP A 206 24.33 8.90 15.65
N CYS A 207 23.21 8.71 16.39
CA CYS A 207 21.91 8.46 15.75
C CYS A 207 20.64 8.71 16.61
N GLY A 208 19.53 8.94 15.89
CA GLY A 208 18.18 9.09 16.44
C GLY A 208 17.82 10.52 16.86
N GLY A 209 16.61 10.72 17.38
CA GLY A 209 16.10 12.06 17.66
C GLY A 209 15.67 12.80 16.39
N ALA A 210 15.85 14.11 16.37
CA ALA A 210 15.47 15.00 15.28
C ALA A 210 16.66 15.61 14.52
N THR A 211 17.88 15.61 15.09
CA THR A 211 19.07 16.19 14.44
C THR A 211 20.02 15.17 13.80
N ALA A 212 20.06 13.93 14.26
CA ALA A 212 20.97 12.90 13.77
C ALA A 212 20.37 11.98 12.69
N ASP A 213 21.24 11.23 12.02
CA ASP A 213 20.82 10.17 11.10
C ASP A 213 20.06 9.05 11.85
N LYS A 214 19.24 8.30 11.12
CA LYS A 214 18.41 7.25 11.73
C LYS A 214 19.23 6.08 12.26
N CYS A 215 18.91 5.66 13.48
CA CYS A 215 19.51 4.50 14.14
C CYS A 215 19.26 3.19 13.39
N LYS A 216 20.35 2.46 13.18
CA LYS A 216 20.40 1.11 12.61
C LYS A 216 19.82 0.06 13.56
N LEU A 217 19.61 -1.16 13.07
CA LEU A 217 19.08 -2.25 13.89
C LEU A 217 19.92 -2.49 15.17
N THR A 218 19.25 -2.85 16.26
CA THR A 218 19.77 -3.06 17.63
C THR A 218 20.32 -1.84 18.37
N LYS A 219 20.51 -0.69 17.71
CA LYS A 219 20.77 0.61 18.36
C LYS A 219 19.58 1.05 19.20
N THR A 220 19.83 1.93 20.17
CA THR A 220 18.87 2.41 21.17
C THR A 220 17.96 3.50 20.60
N CYS A 221 16.67 3.44 20.95
CA CYS A 221 15.63 4.36 20.48
C CYS A 221 14.61 4.69 21.57
N ILE A 222 13.89 5.79 21.39
CA ILE A 222 12.80 6.27 22.23
C ILE A 222 11.47 6.27 21.45
N ALA A 223 11.53 6.49 20.13
CA ALA A 223 10.38 6.50 19.23
C ALA A 223 10.71 5.82 17.89
N ASP A 224 9.67 5.37 17.17
CA ASP A 224 9.80 4.74 15.85
C ASP A 224 10.52 5.62 14.83
N THR A 225 10.39 6.95 14.96
CA THR A 225 11.07 7.95 14.12
C THR A 225 12.57 7.82 14.15
N ASP A 226 13.16 7.42 15.28
CA ASP A 226 14.62 7.28 15.46
C ASP A 226 15.20 6.20 14.55
N CYS A 227 14.41 5.19 14.18
CA CYS A 227 14.90 3.96 13.58
C CYS A 227 14.82 3.97 12.04
N ALA A 228 15.85 3.42 11.38
CA ALA A 228 15.95 3.38 9.92
C ALA A 228 14.70 2.78 9.25
N LEU A 229 14.24 1.62 9.74
CA LEU A 229 13.02 0.95 9.28
C LEU A 229 11.72 1.51 9.88
N GLY A 230 11.79 2.49 10.78
CA GLY A 230 10.60 3.09 11.40
C GLY A 230 9.93 2.23 12.48
N TYR A 231 10.69 1.43 13.24
CA TYR A 231 10.17 0.62 14.35
C TYR A 231 11.12 0.54 15.55
N CYS A 232 10.66 1.00 16.71
CA CYS A 232 11.37 0.99 17.98
C CYS A 232 10.70 0.02 18.97
N LYS A 233 11.38 -1.09 19.29
CA LYS A 233 10.85 -2.17 20.14
C LYS A 233 11.78 -2.43 21.32
N ASP A 234 11.23 -2.47 22.53
CA ASP A 234 12.01 -2.71 23.76
C ASP A 234 13.22 -1.74 23.89
N SER A 235 12.99 -0.48 23.52
CA SER A 235 13.99 0.60 23.38
C SER A 235 15.14 0.31 22.40
N LYS A 236 14.93 -0.57 21.41
CA LYS A 236 15.88 -0.88 20.33
C LYS A 236 15.24 -0.87 18.94
N CYS A 237 15.98 -0.38 17.96
CA CYS A 237 15.53 -0.43 16.57
C CYS A 237 15.46 -1.87 16.08
N ALA A 238 14.29 -2.27 15.58
CA ALA A 238 13.98 -3.63 15.19
C ALA A 238 13.47 -3.71 13.75
N THR A 239 13.39 -4.92 13.20
CA THR A 239 12.61 -5.13 11.97
C THR A 239 11.14 -4.98 12.30
N PRO A 240 10.38 -4.11 11.62
CA PRO A 240 8.92 -4.13 11.68
C PRO A 240 8.42 -5.50 11.25
N ALA A 241 7.35 -5.98 11.88
CA ALA A 241 6.85 -7.33 11.69
C ALA A 241 5.45 -7.49 12.32
N VAL A 242 4.44 -6.93 11.64
CA VAL A 242 3.05 -6.87 12.14
C VAL A 242 2.97 -6.10 13.47
N ASP A 243 3.34 -4.83 13.41
CA ASP A 243 3.37 -3.91 14.55
C ASP A 243 2.21 -2.89 14.57
N GLY A 244 1.48 -2.75 13.46
CA GLY A 244 0.32 -1.87 13.32
C GLY A 244 0.65 -0.48 12.78
N VAL A 245 1.89 -0.23 12.33
CA VAL A 245 2.33 1.04 11.74
C VAL A 245 2.86 0.79 10.33
N LYS A 246 2.38 1.55 9.34
CA LYS A 246 2.96 1.52 7.98
C LYS A 246 4.36 2.14 8.00
N ASN A 247 5.39 1.29 8.00
CA ASN A 247 6.79 1.68 8.08
C ASN A 247 7.64 0.89 7.05
N GLY A 248 8.97 0.78 7.23
CA GLY A 248 9.86 0.11 6.28
C GLY A 248 9.72 0.62 4.83
N ALA A 249 9.27 -0.26 3.94
CA ALA A 249 8.84 0.09 2.58
C ALA A 249 7.42 -0.45 2.26
N GLU A 250 6.60 -0.66 3.30
CA GLU A 250 5.26 -1.23 3.20
C GLU A 250 4.32 -0.34 2.40
N THR A 251 3.35 -0.94 1.69
CA THR A 251 2.38 -0.20 0.86
C THR A 251 1.03 0.00 1.54
N ASP A 252 0.68 -0.86 2.49
CA ASP A 252 -0.33 -0.63 3.52
C ASP A 252 0.26 -0.96 4.90
N VAL A 253 -0.51 -0.79 5.98
CA VAL A 253 -0.08 -1.18 7.33
C VAL A 253 0.24 -2.68 7.39
N ASP A 254 1.45 -3.03 7.85
CA ASP A 254 1.97 -4.38 8.02
C ASP A 254 2.08 -5.22 6.73
N CYS A 255 1.99 -4.61 5.52
CA CYS A 255 1.99 -5.39 4.28
C CYS A 255 2.44 -4.68 2.98
N GLY A 256 2.84 -5.52 2.02
CA GLY A 256 3.18 -5.16 0.65
C GLY A 256 4.54 -4.46 0.53
N GLY A 257 4.83 -3.94 -0.66
CA GLY A 257 6.06 -3.21 -0.95
C GLY A 257 7.26 -4.10 -1.25
N GLY A 258 8.42 -3.44 -1.34
CA GLY A 258 9.69 -4.07 -1.71
C GLY A 258 10.45 -4.62 -0.51
N THR A 259 11.42 -5.50 -0.79
CA THR A 259 12.44 -5.89 0.19
C THR A 259 13.28 -4.66 0.58
N VAL A 260 13.37 -4.36 1.86
CA VAL A 260 14.32 -3.38 2.42
C VAL A 260 15.52 -4.11 2.96
N THR A 261 16.73 -3.59 2.77
CA THR A 261 17.95 -4.13 3.34
C THR A 261 18.64 -3.07 4.18
N GLU A 262 18.78 -3.34 5.49
CA GLU A 262 19.55 -2.54 6.43
C GLU A 262 20.74 -3.36 6.95
N ASP A 263 21.95 -2.89 6.64
CA ASP A 263 23.21 -3.62 6.82
C ASP A 263 23.17 -5.07 6.29
N ALA A 264 23.08 -6.05 7.19
CA ALA A 264 23.07 -7.48 6.87
C ALA A 264 21.68 -8.13 6.98
N VAL A 265 20.63 -7.33 7.21
CA VAL A 265 19.25 -7.80 7.42
C VAL A 265 18.38 -7.32 6.26
N SER A 266 17.71 -8.26 5.59
CA SER A 266 16.68 -7.95 4.60
C SER A 266 15.29 -8.26 5.16
N TYR A 267 14.42 -7.26 5.23
CA TYR A 267 13.00 -7.38 5.57
C TYR A 267 12.16 -7.42 4.29
N THR A 268 11.07 -8.17 4.29
CA THR A 268 10.01 -8.10 3.28
C THR A 268 8.70 -8.38 3.99
N ALA A 269 7.76 -7.44 3.91
CA ALA A 269 6.48 -7.57 4.57
C ALA A 269 5.63 -8.70 3.95
N PRO A 270 4.65 -9.25 4.70
CA PRO A 270 3.61 -10.09 4.12
C PRO A 270 2.90 -9.40 2.95
N ARG A 271 2.44 -10.14 1.95
CA ARG A 271 1.63 -9.55 0.86
C ARG A 271 0.27 -9.10 1.40
N CYS A 272 -0.21 -7.95 0.95
CA CYS A 272 -1.50 -7.37 1.34
C CYS A 272 -2.69 -8.21 0.88
N LYS A 273 -3.73 -8.22 1.71
CA LYS A 273 -5.01 -8.90 1.44
C LYS A 273 -5.93 -8.02 0.58
N ASP A 274 -7.04 -8.57 0.08
CA ASP A 274 -8.03 -7.78 -0.66
C ASP A 274 -8.52 -6.56 0.15
N ASP A 275 -8.81 -5.46 -0.54
CA ASP A 275 -9.04 -4.11 0.01
C ASP A 275 -7.83 -3.41 0.67
N GLY A 276 -6.67 -4.06 0.80
CA GLY A 276 -5.44 -3.41 1.26
C GLY A 276 -4.78 -2.54 0.17
N LEU A 277 -3.98 -1.55 0.57
CA LEU A 277 -3.29 -0.63 -0.33
C LEU A 277 -2.05 -1.26 -1.01
N CYS A 278 -1.81 -0.87 -2.26
CA CYS A 278 -0.69 -1.35 -3.07
C CYS A 278 -0.17 -0.28 -4.04
N ALA A 279 1.06 -0.47 -4.51
CA ALA A 279 1.68 0.27 -5.60
C ALA A 279 1.93 -0.60 -6.84
N VAL A 280 2.08 -1.93 -6.67
CA VAL A 280 2.35 -2.93 -7.72
C VAL A 280 1.75 -4.30 -7.36
N ASP A 281 1.59 -5.17 -8.35
CA ASP A 281 0.99 -6.52 -8.18
C ASP A 281 1.73 -7.40 -7.17
N SER A 282 3.05 -7.24 -7.06
CA SER A 282 3.86 -7.97 -6.07
C SER A 282 3.42 -7.70 -4.63
N ASP A 283 2.75 -6.58 -4.36
CA ASP A 283 2.29 -6.22 -3.02
C ASP A 283 1.11 -7.09 -2.57
N CYS A 284 0.24 -7.50 -3.50
CA CYS A 284 -1.05 -8.15 -3.19
C CYS A 284 -0.98 -9.67 -3.22
N VAL A 285 -1.62 -10.38 -2.27
CA VAL A 285 -1.71 -11.85 -2.26
C VAL A 285 -2.29 -12.41 -3.56
N THR A 286 -3.23 -11.68 -4.16
CA THR A 286 -3.86 -11.99 -5.46
C THR A 286 -2.93 -11.83 -6.67
N SER A 287 -1.79 -11.15 -6.51
CA SER A 287 -0.92 -10.70 -7.60
C SER A 287 -1.62 -9.79 -8.62
N ALA A 288 -2.47 -8.88 -8.12
CA ALA A 288 -3.22 -7.91 -8.91
C ALA A 288 -3.51 -6.64 -8.08
N CYS A 289 -2.89 -5.51 -8.46
CA CYS A 289 -3.05 -4.21 -7.83
C CYS A 289 -3.85 -3.27 -8.75
N SER A 290 -5.11 -2.97 -8.40
CA SER A 290 -5.97 -2.14 -9.26
C SER A 290 -5.37 -0.74 -9.50
N PRO A 291 -5.71 -0.07 -10.63
CA PRO A 291 -5.28 1.31 -10.89
C PRO A 291 -5.71 2.36 -9.84
N GLY A 292 -6.55 1.99 -8.86
CA GLY A 292 -6.88 2.79 -7.68
C GLY A 292 -5.90 2.62 -6.50
N GLY A 293 -4.84 1.80 -6.63
CA GLY A 293 -3.88 1.50 -5.56
C GLY A 293 -4.42 0.54 -4.50
N VAL A 294 -5.31 -0.38 -4.88
CA VAL A 294 -5.98 -1.33 -3.96
C VAL A 294 -5.90 -2.77 -4.49
N CYS A 295 -5.60 -3.72 -3.61
CA CYS A 295 -5.52 -5.15 -3.91
C CYS A 295 -6.90 -5.75 -4.25
N VAL A 296 -6.99 -6.39 -5.41
CA VAL A 296 -8.21 -6.94 -6.00
C VAL A 296 -7.95 -8.32 -6.63
N ALA A 297 -8.99 -9.00 -7.12
CA ALA A 297 -8.83 -10.18 -7.96
C ALA A 297 -8.35 -9.79 -9.39
N PRO A 298 -7.56 -10.63 -10.09
CA PRO A 298 -6.98 -10.33 -11.41
C PRO A 298 -7.95 -9.81 -12.48
N SER A 299 -9.21 -10.26 -12.46
CA SER A 299 -10.29 -9.76 -13.33
C SER A 299 -10.63 -8.28 -13.18
N CYS A 300 -10.02 -7.61 -12.20
CA CYS A 300 -10.29 -6.23 -11.82
C CYS A 300 -9.02 -5.38 -11.63
N ASP A 301 -7.83 -5.94 -11.90
CA ASP A 301 -6.68 -5.14 -12.30
C ASP A 301 -6.86 -4.75 -13.78
N THR A 302 -7.56 -3.65 -13.99
CA THR A 302 -7.80 -3.07 -15.30
C THR A 302 -8.24 -1.62 -15.16
N ALA A 303 -8.00 -0.82 -16.21
CA ALA A 303 -8.54 0.53 -16.33
C ALA A 303 -10.02 0.54 -16.78
N GLU A 304 -10.57 -0.62 -17.14
CA GLU A 304 -12.00 -0.76 -17.42
C GLU A 304 -12.85 -0.55 -16.17
N THR A 305 -14.03 0.01 -16.35
CA THR A 305 -14.95 0.33 -15.24
C THR A 305 -16.25 -0.46 -15.32
N ALA A 306 -16.77 -0.68 -16.52
CA ALA A 306 -17.97 -1.47 -16.79
C ALA A 306 -17.75 -2.92 -16.30
N GLY A 307 -18.58 -3.35 -15.35
CA GLY A 307 -18.48 -4.68 -14.74
C GLY A 307 -17.36 -4.83 -13.71
N ILE A 308 -16.58 -3.78 -13.43
CA ILE A 308 -15.48 -3.79 -12.47
C ILE A 308 -15.85 -3.01 -11.21
N VAL A 309 -16.40 -1.80 -11.38
CA VAL A 309 -16.81 -0.88 -10.29
C VAL A 309 -18.28 -0.46 -10.36
N THR A 310 -19.10 -1.17 -11.14
CA THR A 310 -20.51 -0.82 -11.42
C THR A 310 -21.53 -1.72 -10.71
N CYS A 311 -21.11 -2.57 -9.75
CA CYS A 311 -22.01 -3.45 -9.00
C CYS A 311 -22.58 -2.74 -7.78
N GLY A 312 -23.76 -3.14 -7.32
CA GLY A 312 -24.52 -2.44 -6.29
C GLY A 312 -25.82 -1.85 -6.83
N SER A 313 -26.44 -0.91 -6.08
CA SER A 313 -27.80 -0.44 -6.37
C SER A 313 -27.84 0.84 -7.21
N GLY A 314 -28.90 1.00 -8.00
CA GLY A 314 -29.07 2.11 -8.97
C GLY A 314 -28.15 1.97 -10.19
N GLU A 315 -28.47 2.63 -11.30
CA GLU A 315 -27.72 2.48 -12.55
C GLU A 315 -26.54 3.42 -12.73
N VAL A 316 -25.65 3.10 -13.68
CA VAL A 316 -24.62 4.03 -14.14
C VAL A 316 -25.29 5.26 -14.74
N GLY A 317 -25.22 6.36 -13.99
CA GLY A 317 -25.89 7.63 -14.30
C GLY A 317 -26.82 8.11 -13.18
N ASP A 318 -27.43 7.18 -12.41
CA ASP A 318 -28.42 7.53 -11.39
C ASP A 318 -27.83 8.43 -10.27
N ALA A 319 -28.64 9.37 -9.79
CA ALA A 319 -28.27 10.27 -8.70
C ALA A 319 -28.19 9.57 -7.33
N ALA A 320 -28.90 8.45 -7.16
CA ALA A 320 -28.99 7.68 -5.91
C ALA A 320 -28.25 6.33 -5.95
N LYS A 321 -27.39 6.11 -6.94
CA LYS A 321 -26.60 4.87 -7.06
C LYS A 321 -25.63 4.70 -5.89
N VAL A 322 -25.49 3.46 -5.43
CA VAL A 322 -24.45 3.03 -4.48
C VAL A 322 -23.68 1.90 -5.15
N HIS A 323 -22.62 2.30 -5.85
CA HIS A 323 -21.75 1.38 -6.59
C HIS A 323 -20.49 1.03 -5.81
N GLU A 324 -20.03 -0.20 -6.01
CA GLU A 324 -18.81 -0.77 -5.45
C GLU A 324 -18.19 -1.79 -6.41
N THR A 325 -17.03 -2.32 -6.03
CA THR A 325 -16.32 -3.32 -6.84
C THR A 325 -17.11 -4.63 -6.97
N CYS A 326 -17.27 -5.08 -8.22
CA CYS A 326 -17.86 -6.37 -8.61
C CYS A 326 -17.03 -7.60 -8.21
N CYS A 327 -15.87 -7.37 -7.59
CA CYS A 327 -14.79 -8.33 -7.40
C CYS A 327 -14.62 -8.72 -5.92
N ARG A 328 -15.48 -8.16 -5.05
CA ARG A 328 -15.46 -8.35 -3.60
C ARG A 328 -15.80 -9.79 -3.22
N SER A 329 -14.82 -10.51 -2.70
CA SER A 329 -15.02 -11.85 -2.13
C SER A 329 -15.28 -11.78 -0.62
N LEU A 330 -16.24 -12.55 -0.12
CA LEU A 330 -16.66 -12.55 1.29
C LEU A 330 -16.45 -13.92 1.94
N VAL A 331 -15.90 -13.96 3.15
CA VAL A 331 -15.67 -15.20 3.92
C VAL A 331 -17.01 -15.89 4.23
N LEU A 332 -17.09 -17.19 3.95
CA LEU A 332 -18.31 -17.97 4.10
C LEU A 332 -18.65 -18.28 5.58
N PRO A 333 -19.94 -18.32 5.99
CA PRO A 333 -20.32 -18.33 7.41
C PRO A 333 -19.93 -19.57 8.21
N THR A 334 -19.91 -20.76 7.60
CA THR A 334 -19.43 -22.02 8.24
C THR A 334 -18.21 -22.60 7.52
N ARG A 335 -18.02 -22.28 6.24
CA ARG A 335 -16.89 -22.71 5.41
C ARG A 335 -15.75 -21.68 5.45
N THR A 336 -15.34 -21.27 6.65
CA THR A 336 -14.51 -20.08 6.91
C THR A 336 -13.12 -20.07 6.25
N THR A 337 -12.60 -21.21 5.78
CA THR A 337 -11.37 -21.28 4.96
C THR A 337 -11.58 -20.87 3.50
N ARG A 338 -12.83 -20.59 3.10
CA ARG A 338 -13.23 -20.17 1.75
C ARG A 338 -13.93 -18.82 1.79
N ARG A 339 -13.76 -18.06 0.71
CA ARG A 339 -14.47 -16.81 0.41
C ARG A 339 -15.14 -16.88 -0.95
N LEU A 340 -16.40 -16.45 -1.04
CA LEU A 340 -17.26 -16.51 -2.22
C LEU A 340 -17.53 -15.10 -2.74
N ASP A 341 -17.51 -14.90 -4.06
CA ASP A 341 -17.82 -13.61 -4.67
C ASP A 341 -19.22 -13.10 -4.30
N ARG A 342 -19.24 -11.87 -3.77
CA ARG A 342 -20.45 -11.16 -3.32
C ARG A 342 -21.45 -10.94 -4.44
N TYR A 343 -20.94 -10.75 -5.65
CA TYR A 343 -21.63 -10.54 -6.90
C TYR A 343 -21.34 -11.68 -7.87
N GLU A 344 -22.11 -11.76 -8.94
CA GLU A 344 -21.80 -12.64 -10.06
C GLU A 344 -20.62 -12.11 -10.88
N ILE A 345 -19.99 -13.01 -11.64
CA ILE A 345 -19.01 -12.64 -12.66
C ILE A 345 -19.74 -11.78 -13.69
N THR A 346 -19.21 -10.60 -14.00
CA THR A 346 -19.76 -9.69 -15.01
C THR A 346 -19.17 -9.97 -16.39
N ALA A 347 -19.86 -9.57 -17.44
CA ALA A 347 -19.32 -9.70 -18.80
C ALA A 347 -18.00 -8.91 -18.99
N GLY A 348 -17.83 -7.76 -18.30
CA GLY A 348 -16.58 -6.99 -18.28
C GLY A 348 -15.42 -7.69 -17.56
N ARG A 349 -15.69 -8.39 -16.44
CA ARG A 349 -14.68 -9.27 -15.80
C ARG A 349 -14.30 -10.40 -16.74
N MET A 350 -15.28 -11.08 -17.37
CA MET A 350 -15.01 -12.14 -18.36
C MET A 350 -14.21 -11.61 -19.57
N ARG A 351 -14.47 -10.38 -20.02
CA ARG A 351 -13.65 -9.75 -21.07
C ARG A 351 -12.22 -9.49 -20.61
N THR A 352 -12.00 -9.00 -19.39
CA THR A 352 -10.65 -8.77 -18.86
C THR A 352 -9.83 -10.08 -18.83
N PHE A 353 -10.47 -11.21 -18.51
CA PHE A 353 -9.88 -12.55 -18.67
C PHE A 353 -9.53 -12.88 -20.13
N VAL A 354 -10.46 -12.69 -21.07
CA VAL A 354 -10.24 -12.95 -22.50
C VAL A 354 -9.14 -12.06 -23.10
N ASP A 355 -9.07 -10.79 -22.70
CA ASP A 355 -8.06 -9.84 -23.16
C ASP A 355 -6.66 -10.18 -22.59
N ALA A 356 -6.59 -10.69 -21.36
CA ALA A 356 -5.35 -11.12 -20.72
C ALA A 356 -4.85 -12.50 -21.19
N VAL A 357 -5.75 -13.44 -21.49
CA VAL A 357 -5.44 -14.81 -21.91
C VAL A 357 -5.34 -14.96 -23.43
N GLY A 358 -6.08 -14.15 -24.18
CA GLY A 358 -6.31 -14.29 -25.62
C GLY A 358 -7.39 -15.33 -25.95
N PRO A 359 -7.78 -15.43 -27.24
CA PRO A 359 -8.84 -16.33 -27.68
C PRO A 359 -8.44 -17.83 -27.73
N ASP A 360 -7.16 -18.16 -27.53
CA ASP A 360 -6.67 -19.53 -27.35
C ASP A 360 -6.63 -19.92 -25.85
N VAL A 361 -7.83 -19.91 -25.25
CA VAL A 361 -8.04 -20.34 -23.87
C VAL A 361 -7.70 -21.83 -23.72
N ARG A 362 -7.80 -22.63 -24.78
CA ARG A 362 -7.41 -24.05 -24.81
C ARG A 362 -5.92 -24.26 -24.51
N SER A 363 -5.04 -23.47 -25.13
CA SER A 363 -3.60 -23.50 -24.86
C SER A 363 -3.29 -23.01 -23.45
N TRP A 364 -3.93 -21.90 -23.03
CA TRP A 364 -3.78 -21.38 -21.67
C TRP A 364 -4.23 -22.38 -20.58
N VAL A 365 -5.38 -23.04 -20.74
CA VAL A 365 -5.86 -24.06 -19.79
C VAL A 365 -4.87 -25.22 -19.69
N ASN A 366 -4.28 -25.68 -20.80
CA ASN A 366 -3.25 -26.72 -20.75
C ASN A 366 -2.01 -26.27 -19.97
N ALA A 367 -1.52 -25.06 -20.23
CA ALA A 367 -0.38 -24.49 -19.49
C ALA A 367 -0.70 -24.31 -17.99
N TYR A 368 -1.90 -23.79 -17.67
CA TYR A 368 -2.38 -23.60 -16.30
C TYR A 368 -2.47 -24.92 -15.54
N ILE A 369 -3.04 -25.98 -16.12
CA ILE A 369 -3.14 -27.30 -15.48
C ILE A 369 -1.74 -27.87 -15.17
N THR A 370 -0.76 -27.65 -16.05
CA THR A 370 0.62 -28.08 -15.82
C THR A 370 1.32 -27.29 -14.70
N ALA A 371 1.00 -26.00 -14.52
CA ALA A 371 1.52 -25.19 -13.43
C ALA A 371 0.78 -25.39 -12.09
N HIS A 372 -0.53 -25.66 -12.14
CA HIS A 372 -1.44 -25.71 -10.99
C HIS A 372 -2.24 -27.04 -10.97
N PRO A 373 -1.57 -28.18 -10.72
CA PRO A 373 -2.22 -29.49 -10.73
C PRO A 373 -3.20 -29.69 -9.56
N THR A 374 -3.03 -28.96 -8.44
CA THR A 374 -3.83 -29.06 -7.21
C THR A 374 -4.70 -27.83 -6.99
N SER A 375 -5.81 -27.98 -6.25
CA SER A 375 -6.76 -26.89 -6.01
C SER A 375 -6.14 -25.81 -5.11
N PRO A 376 -6.32 -24.50 -5.41
CA PRO A 376 -5.92 -23.40 -4.52
C PRO A 376 -6.76 -23.36 -3.23
N LEU A 377 -7.84 -24.15 -3.12
CA LEU A 377 -8.70 -24.25 -1.94
C LEU A 377 -8.35 -25.43 -1.03
N ASP A 378 -7.64 -26.42 -1.57
CA ASP A 378 -7.26 -27.67 -0.91
C ASP A 378 -6.16 -28.36 -1.73
N ALA A 379 -4.91 -28.22 -1.29
CA ALA A 379 -3.75 -28.77 -1.99
C ALA A 379 -3.70 -30.32 -2.00
N THR A 380 -4.62 -31.02 -1.32
CA THR A 380 -4.70 -32.48 -1.33
C THR A 380 -5.51 -33.05 -2.50
N VAL A 381 -6.26 -32.21 -3.23
CA VAL A 381 -7.07 -32.62 -4.38
C VAL A 381 -6.63 -31.93 -5.68
N PRO A 382 -6.86 -32.53 -6.86
CA PRO A 382 -6.61 -31.86 -8.14
C PRO A 382 -7.43 -30.57 -8.29
N SER A 383 -6.89 -29.57 -8.97
CA SER A 383 -7.65 -28.36 -9.33
C SER A 383 -8.84 -28.72 -10.23
N GLN A 384 -9.88 -27.89 -10.25
CA GLN A 384 -11.09 -28.16 -11.06
C GLN A 384 -10.77 -28.40 -12.55
N LEU A 385 -9.81 -27.67 -13.12
CA LEU A 385 -9.34 -27.87 -14.49
C LEU A 385 -8.48 -29.13 -14.65
N ALA A 386 -7.59 -29.44 -13.70
CA ALA A 386 -6.83 -30.69 -13.74
C ALA A 386 -7.75 -31.91 -13.61
N LYS A 387 -8.75 -31.83 -12.74
CA LYS A 387 -9.78 -32.85 -12.52
C LYS A 387 -10.59 -33.10 -13.79
N LEU A 388 -11.00 -32.05 -14.51
CA LEU A 388 -11.69 -32.15 -15.80
C LEU A 388 -10.91 -33.06 -16.76
N LYS A 389 -9.61 -32.80 -16.94
CA LYS A 389 -8.69 -33.58 -17.79
C LYS A 389 -8.48 -35.05 -17.34
N THR A 390 -8.77 -35.37 -16.07
CA THR A 390 -8.73 -36.76 -15.56
C THR A 390 -10.08 -37.49 -15.67
N MET A 391 -11.18 -36.77 -15.83
CA MET A 391 -12.51 -37.34 -16.02
C MET A 391 -12.77 -37.67 -17.50
N ASP A 392 -12.26 -36.81 -18.39
CA ASP A 392 -12.31 -36.99 -19.84
C ASP A 392 -11.07 -36.30 -20.47
N ALA A 393 -10.43 -36.99 -21.42
CA ALA A 393 -9.26 -36.49 -22.13
C ALA A 393 -9.64 -35.48 -23.24
N GLU A 394 -10.84 -35.59 -23.81
CA GLU A 394 -11.36 -34.71 -24.86
C GLU A 394 -11.93 -33.40 -24.28
N ALA A 395 -12.28 -33.38 -22.99
CA ALA A 395 -12.92 -32.24 -22.34
C ALA A 395 -12.11 -30.91 -22.37
N ILE A 396 -10.80 -30.96 -22.60
CA ILE A 396 -9.99 -29.74 -22.82
C ILE A 396 -10.16 -29.20 -24.25
N GLY A 397 -10.53 -30.05 -25.22
CA GLY A 397 -10.85 -29.66 -26.59
C GLY A 397 -12.06 -28.73 -26.72
N PHE A 398 -12.99 -28.74 -25.76
CA PHE A 398 -14.14 -27.84 -25.75
C PHE A 398 -13.80 -26.37 -25.46
N PHE A 399 -12.61 -26.08 -24.91
CA PHE A 399 -12.15 -24.69 -24.76
C PHE A 399 -11.87 -24.04 -26.12
N PRO A 400 -12.11 -22.72 -26.29
CA PRO A 400 -11.81 -22.04 -27.52
C PRO A 400 -10.30 -22.00 -27.78
N ALA A 401 -9.89 -22.36 -29.00
CA ALA A 401 -8.48 -22.30 -29.44
C ALA A 401 -8.20 -21.15 -30.42
N GLN A 402 -9.23 -20.42 -30.81
CA GLN A 402 -9.19 -19.40 -31.85
C GLN A 402 -10.38 -18.45 -31.69
N LEU A 403 -10.26 -17.24 -32.24
CA LEU A 403 -11.35 -16.26 -32.21
C LEU A 403 -12.53 -16.73 -33.08
N HIS A 404 -12.20 -17.21 -34.29
CA HIS A 404 -13.13 -17.67 -35.33
C HIS A 404 -12.66 -18.97 -35.97
N GLY A 405 -13.59 -19.70 -36.57
CA GLY A 405 -13.30 -20.87 -37.41
C GLY A 405 -14.21 -22.05 -37.11
N ALA A 406 -14.02 -23.15 -37.84
CA ALA A 406 -14.75 -24.37 -37.60
C ALA A 406 -14.46 -24.93 -36.19
N GLU A 407 -15.53 -25.08 -35.41
CA GLU A 407 -15.63 -25.65 -34.06
C GLU A 407 -14.82 -24.97 -32.94
N PHE A 408 -15.43 -24.99 -31.74
CA PHE A 408 -14.90 -24.52 -30.45
C PHE A 408 -13.96 -23.32 -30.60
N ASN A 409 -14.56 -22.19 -30.96
CA ASN A 409 -13.94 -20.87 -31.07
C ASN A 409 -14.60 -19.89 -30.07
N LEU A 410 -14.04 -18.69 -29.90
CA LEU A 410 -14.52 -17.76 -28.87
C LEU A 410 -15.95 -17.26 -29.12
N VAL A 411 -16.34 -17.07 -30.38
CA VAL A 411 -17.73 -16.66 -30.71
C VAL A 411 -18.69 -17.80 -30.47
N SER A 412 -18.37 -19.04 -30.85
CA SER A 412 -19.23 -20.19 -30.53
C SER A 412 -19.37 -20.36 -29.02
N ALA A 413 -18.27 -20.27 -28.27
CA ALA A 413 -18.20 -20.45 -26.82
C ALA A 413 -19.04 -19.47 -25.99
N PHE A 414 -19.48 -18.34 -26.58
CA PHE A 414 -20.26 -17.30 -25.91
C PHE A 414 -21.55 -16.87 -26.65
N ALA A 415 -21.71 -17.09 -27.96
CA ALA A 415 -22.77 -16.48 -28.77
C ALA A 415 -23.64 -17.46 -29.60
N LEU A 416 -23.35 -18.76 -29.54
CA LEU A 416 -24.10 -19.78 -30.27
C LEU A 416 -24.59 -20.84 -29.28
N ASP A 417 -25.91 -20.87 -29.00
CA ASP A 417 -26.54 -22.15 -28.72
C ASP A 417 -26.97 -22.78 -30.06
N ALA A 418 -26.87 -24.10 -30.16
CA ALA A 418 -26.99 -24.84 -31.41
C ALA A 418 -28.46 -25.12 -31.84
N ASP A 419 -29.44 -24.81 -30.98
CA ASP A 419 -30.86 -25.00 -31.30
C ASP A 419 -31.56 -23.67 -31.65
N PRO A 420 -31.86 -23.39 -32.94
CA PRO A 420 -32.68 -22.25 -33.35
C PRO A 420 -34.16 -22.52 -33.05
N TYR A 421 -34.50 -22.73 -31.78
CA TYR A 421 -35.87 -22.93 -31.32
C TYR A 421 -36.64 -21.60 -31.32
N ASP A 422 -37.88 -21.61 -31.80
CA ASP A 422 -38.68 -20.42 -32.11
C ASP A 422 -39.28 -19.76 -30.83
N GLY A 423 -38.42 -19.19 -29.98
CA GLY A 423 -38.79 -18.47 -28.76
C GLY A 423 -37.60 -18.06 -27.88
N ILE A 424 -37.90 -17.52 -26.70
CA ILE A 424 -37.00 -16.90 -25.69
C ILE A 424 -35.87 -17.82 -25.14
N ARG A 425 -35.74 -19.04 -25.65
CA ARG A 425 -34.87 -20.14 -25.18
C ARG A 425 -33.38 -19.96 -25.46
N GLY A 426 -32.96 -19.01 -26.30
CA GLY A 426 -31.63 -19.01 -26.92
C GLY A 426 -30.54 -18.17 -26.24
N CYS A 427 -29.28 -18.54 -26.50
CA CYS A 427 -28.11 -17.66 -26.37
C CYS A 427 -27.70 -17.01 -27.72
N TYR A 428 -28.52 -17.19 -28.75
CA TYR A 428 -28.24 -16.80 -30.13
C TYR A 428 -28.93 -15.49 -30.50
N ASN A 429 -28.16 -14.42 -30.72
CA ASN A 429 -28.66 -13.08 -31.03
C ASN A 429 -28.86 -12.85 -32.54
N GLY A 430 -29.30 -13.89 -33.27
CA GLY A 430 -29.57 -13.81 -34.71
C GLY A 430 -30.84 -13.05 -35.06
N ALA A 431 -30.95 -12.58 -36.30
CA ALA A 431 -32.12 -11.85 -36.78
C ALA A 431 -33.42 -12.68 -36.64
N GLY A 432 -34.40 -12.16 -35.89
CA GLY A 432 -35.64 -12.86 -35.58
C GLY A 432 -35.53 -13.94 -34.48
N SER A 433 -34.41 -14.00 -33.76
CA SER A 433 -34.22 -14.80 -32.56
C SER A 433 -34.37 -13.96 -31.29
N TYR A 434 -34.35 -14.64 -30.14
CA TYR A 434 -34.61 -14.10 -28.80
C TYR A 434 -33.42 -14.44 -27.91
N GLY A 435 -32.26 -13.87 -28.26
CA GLY A 435 -30.98 -14.14 -27.63
C GLY A 435 -30.67 -13.13 -26.53
N ALA A 436 -30.35 -13.62 -25.33
CA ALA A 436 -30.09 -12.79 -24.16
C ALA A 436 -28.60 -12.71 -23.76
N ASN A 437 -27.67 -12.96 -24.68
CA ASN A 437 -26.23 -13.08 -24.38
C ASN A 437 -25.58 -11.77 -23.91
N THR A 438 -24.95 -11.77 -22.74
CA THR A 438 -24.31 -10.57 -22.15
C THR A 438 -22.86 -10.35 -22.55
N TYR A 439 -22.18 -11.34 -23.12
CA TYR A 439 -20.83 -11.08 -23.64
C TYR A 439 -20.96 -10.31 -24.95
N TRP A 440 -20.45 -9.08 -25.00
CA TRP A 440 -20.47 -8.29 -26.24
C TRP A 440 -19.31 -8.71 -27.16
N GLN A 441 -19.61 -9.08 -28.40
CA GLN A 441 -18.65 -9.39 -29.46
C GLN A 441 -18.60 -8.27 -30.51
N GLU A 442 -17.43 -8.05 -31.11
CA GLU A 442 -17.26 -7.11 -32.22
C GLU A 442 -18.20 -7.42 -33.41
N PRO A 443 -18.74 -6.42 -34.12
CA PRO A 443 -19.59 -6.65 -35.30
C PRO A 443 -18.93 -7.50 -36.39
N THR A 444 -17.61 -7.40 -36.56
CA THR A 444 -16.84 -8.27 -37.49
C THR A 444 -16.82 -9.73 -37.03
N ASN A 445 -16.86 -9.96 -35.72
CA ASN A 445 -16.81 -11.30 -35.13
C ASN A 445 -18.16 -12.01 -35.24
N LEU A 446 -19.26 -11.25 -35.27
CA LEU A 446 -20.62 -11.76 -35.42
C LEU A 446 -20.95 -12.03 -36.90
N ALA A 447 -20.42 -11.21 -37.82
CA ALA A 447 -20.63 -11.34 -39.26
C ALA A 447 -20.18 -12.70 -39.84
N ASP A 448 -19.09 -13.30 -39.32
CA ASP A 448 -18.58 -14.61 -39.75
C ASP A 448 -19.59 -15.76 -39.53
N TYR A 449 -20.57 -15.58 -38.64
CA TYR A 449 -21.65 -16.54 -38.34
C TYR A 449 -23.03 -16.07 -38.82
N GLY A 450 -23.09 -14.96 -39.56
CA GLY A 450 -24.35 -14.35 -40.01
C GLY A 450 -25.17 -13.68 -38.90
N ILE A 451 -24.58 -13.45 -37.72
CA ILE A 451 -25.23 -12.77 -36.59
C ILE A 451 -25.15 -11.25 -36.84
N PRO A 452 -26.24 -10.48 -36.64
CA PRO A 452 -26.20 -9.03 -36.74
C PRO A 452 -25.31 -8.40 -35.65
N ALA A 453 -24.90 -7.15 -35.86
CA ALA A 453 -24.23 -6.37 -34.83
C ALA A 453 -25.16 -6.17 -33.61
N ARG A 454 -24.62 -6.27 -32.39
CA ARG A 454 -25.36 -6.00 -31.15
C ARG A 454 -25.93 -4.58 -31.15
N THR A 455 -27.16 -4.42 -30.66
CA THR A 455 -27.82 -3.10 -30.50
C THR A 455 -27.32 -2.34 -29.27
N ILE A 456 -27.02 -3.09 -28.20
CA ILE A 456 -26.49 -2.60 -26.93
C ILE A 456 -25.00 -2.28 -27.06
N ALA A 457 -24.53 -1.24 -26.37
CA ALA A 457 -23.11 -0.87 -26.39
C ALA A 457 -22.28 -1.79 -25.47
N ARG A 458 -21.03 -2.11 -25.86
CA ARG A 458 -20.05 -2.88 -25.04
C ARG A 458 -20.05 -2.46 -23.57
N SER A 459 -20.00 -1.15 -23.31
CA SER A 459 -19.94 -0.57 -21.97
C SER A 459 -21.22 -0.71 -21.14
N GLU A 460 -22.35 -1.07 -21.75
CA GLU A 460 -23.60 -1.41 -21.09
C GLU A 460 -23.65 -2.93 -20.84
N SER A 461 -23.31 -3.73 -21.87
CA SER A 461 -23.22 -5.19 -21.77
C SER A 461 -22.23 -5.65 -20.71
N ASP A 462 -21.02 -5.08 -20.70
CA ASP A 462 -19.94 -5.44 -19.78
C ASP A 462 -20.31 -5.23 -18.29
N GLN A 463 -21.33 -4.42 -17.98
CA GLN A 463 -21.83 -4.24 -16.60
C GLN A 463 -22.69 -5.40 -16.10
N LYS A 464 -23.34 -6.14 -17.01
CA LYS A 464 -24.34 -7.16 -16.70
C LYS A 464 -23.69 -8.44 -16.18
N SER A 465 -24.48 -9.26 -15.48
CA SER A 465 -24.05 -10.60 -15.09
C SER A 465 -23.73 -11.45 -16.34
N MET A 466 -22.58 -12.11 -16.33
CA MET A 466 -22.11 -12.95 -17.43
C MET A 466 -22.96 -14.21 -17.53
N ASN A 467 -23.58 -14.42 -18.70
CA ASN A 467 -24.33 -15.62 -19.04
C ASN A 467 -23.82 -16.30 -20.31
N CYS A 468 -24.57 -17.29 -20.82
CA CYS A 468 -24.43 -17.86 -22.16
C CYS A 468 -23.06 -18.45 -22.53
N ALA A 469 -22.18 -18.61 -21.54
CA ALA A 469 -20.93 -19.33 -21.65
C ALA A 469 -21.09 -20.78 -21.23
N MET A 470 -20.28 -21.67 -21.82
CA MET A 470 -20.15 -23.04 -21.32
C MET A 470 -19.60 -23.04 -19.88
N PRO A 471 -20.02 -23.95 -18.98
CA PRO A 471 -19.50 -24.08 -17.61
C PRO A 471 -17.97 -24.05 -17.49
N ILE A 472 -17.29 -24.67 -18.45
CA ILE A 472 -15.83 -24.73 -18.51
C ILE A 472 -15.18 -23.34 -18.64
N MET A 473 -15.82 -22.37 -19.31
CA MET A 473 -15.30 -21.00 -19.44
C MET A 473 -15.28 -20.29 -18.08
N PHE A 474 -16.31 -20.51 -17.25
CA PHE A 474 -16.32 -20.01 -15.87
C PHE A 474 -15.30 -20.73 -14.97
N MET A 475 -15.03 -22.03 -15.20
CA MET A 475 -13.93 -22.73 -14.51
C MET A 475 -12.56 -22.14 -14.87
N ALA A 476 -12.32 -21.82 -16.15
CA ALA A 476 -11.09 -21.18 -16.60
C ALA A 476 -10.95 -19.74 -16.11
N PHE A 477 -12.02 -18.95 -16.18
CA PHE A 477 -12.09 -17.61 -15.59
C PHE A 477 -11.71 -17.64 -14.11
N CYS A 478 -12.36 -18.48 -13.30
CA CYS A 478 -12.09 -18.51 -11.85
C CYS A 478 -10.69 -19.03 -11.52
N ALA A 479 -10.14 -19.95 -12.32
CA ALA A 479 -8.77 -20.43 -12.17
C ALA A 479 -7.73 -19.33 -12.43
N TRP A 480 -7.96 -18.49 -13.44
CA TRP A 480 -7.16 -17.29 -13.70
C TRP A 480 -7.33 -16.24 -12.60
N ASP A 481 -8.58 -15.99 -12.18
CA ASP A 481 -8.98 -15.00 -11.16
C ASP A 481 -8.64 -15.43 -9.71
N GLY A 482 -7.69 -16.36 -9.53
CA GLY A 482 -7.11 -16.75 -8.24
C GLY A 482 -7.92 -17.75 -7.39
N GLY A 483 -8.83 -18.53 -7.99
CA GLY A 483 -9.73 -19.45 -7.28
C GLY A 483 -10.22 -20.63 -8.10
N GLU A 484 -11.46 -21.06 -7.83
CA GLU A 484 -12.18 -22.07 -8.61
C GLU A 484 -13.67 -21.69 -8.73
N LEU A 485 -14.44 -22.39 -9.59
CA LEU A 485 -15.88 -22.16 -9.73
C LEU A 485 -16.63 -22.62 -8.47
N ALA A 486 -17.54 -21.78 -7.97
CA ALA A 486 -18.25 -22.05 -6.71
C ALA A 486 -19.11 -23.32 -6.76
N LEU A 487 -19.01 -24.14 -5.71
CA LEU A 487 -19.81 -25.36 -5.59
C LEU A 487 -21.16 -25.06 -4.91
N LEU A 488 -22.14 -25.94 -5.11
CA LEU A 488 -23.43 -25.86 -4.40
C LEU A 488 -23.26 -25.83 -2.87
N ALA A 489 -22.19 -26.42 -2.33
CA ALA A 489 -21.87 -26.36 -0.90
C ALA A 489 -21.40 -24.96 -0.43
N ASP A 490 -20.82 -24.15 -1.33
CA ASP A 490 -20.41 -22.77 -1.04
C ASP A 490 -21.62 -21.84 -1.11
N HIS A 491 -22.46 -21.98 -2.14
CA HIS A 491 -23.75 -21.28 -2.25
C HIS A 491 -24.66 -21.56 -1.05
N ASN A 492 -24.87 -22.84 -0.68
CA ASN A 492 -25.75 -23.23 0.43
C ASN A 492 -25.29 -22.72 1.81
N ASP A 493 -24.05 -22.25 1.94
CA ASP A 493 -23.55 -21.63 3.17
C ASP A 493 -23.77 -20.10 3.19
N ALA A 494 -23.70 -19.44 2.03
CA ALA A 494 -24.12 -18.05 1.88
C ALA A 494 -25.66 -17.92 1.97
N TRP A 495 -26.41 -18.74 1.23
CA TRP A 495 -27.87 -18.82 1.25
C TRP A 495 -28.33 -20.20 1.76
N PRO A 496 -28.80 -20.32 3.02
CA PRO A 496 -29.19 -21.62 3.56
C PRO A 496 -30.54 -22.06 2.98
N THR A 497 -30.70 -23.35 2.72
CA THR A 497 -31.95 -23.95 2.18
C THR A 497 -33.18 -23.80 3.09
N THR A 498 -33.00 -23.28 4.32
CA THR A 498 -34.06 -22.95 5.27
C THR A 498 -34.43 -21.46 5.28
N GLN A 499 -33.68 -20.57 4.61
CA GLN A 499 -34.05 -19.16 4.46
C GLN A 499 -35.14 -19.04 3.40
N ALA A 500 -36.32 -18.55 3.81
CA ALA A 500 -37.33 -18.06 2.89
C ALA A 500 -36.77 -16.90 2.06
N TYR A 501 -37.10 -16.86 0.79
CA TYR A 501 -36.74 -15.75 -0.08
C TYR A 501 -37.55 -14.48 0.27
N PRO A 502 -37.15 -13.27 -0.20
CA PRO A 502 -37.82 -12.01 0.15
C PRO A 502 -39.31 -11.97 -0.20
N TRP A 503 -39.70 -12.75 -1.21
CA TRP A 503 -41.07 -12.97 -1.70
C TRP A 503 -41.74 -14.23 -1.12
N GLY A 504 -41.11 -14.91 -0.14
CA GLY A 504 -41.64 -16.06 0.60
C GLY A 504 -40.95 -17.40 0.29
N THR A 505 -41.51 -18.47 0.88
CA THR A 505 -41.09 -19.87 0.62
C THR A 505 -41.73 -20.46 -0.62
N THR A 506 -42.77 -19.82 -1.16
CA THR A 506 -43.27 -20.11 -2.50
C THR A 506 -42.23 -19.68 -3.53
N ASP A 507 -41.84 -20.62 -4.40
CA ASP A 507 -41.50 -20.35 -5.81
C ASP A 507 -42.41 -19.20 -6.27
N ILE A 508 -41.85 -18.02 -6.61
CA ILE A 508 -42.64 -16.87 -7.10
C ILE A 508 -43.46 -17.46 -8.22
N LYS A 509 -44.81 -17.52 -8.08
CA LYS A 509 -45.65 -18.30 -8.99
C LYS A 509 -45.28 -17.89 -10.41
N ARG A 510 -44.61 -18.82 -11.09
CA ARG A 510 -43.59 -18.49 -12.10
C ARG A 510 -44.14 -17.45 -13.06
N PRO A 511 -43.30 -16.50 -13.53
CA PRO A 511 -43.41 -15.92 -14.86
C PRO A 511 -43.20 -17.04 -15.92
N ASN A 512 -44.01 -18.10 -15.82
CA ASN A 512 -44.10 -19.18 -16.77
C ASN A 512 -44.60 -18.52 -18.05
N TYR A 513 -43.71 -18.33 -19.01
CA TYR A 513 -43.98 -17.61 -20.25
C TYR A 513 -45.22 -18.16 -20.97
N ASN A 514 -45.50 -19.46 -20.81
CA ASN A 514 -46.71 -20.14 -21.29
C ASN A 514 -48.05 -19.64 -20.69
N TRP A 515 -48.03 -18.74 -19.70
CA TRP A 515 -49.20 -18.03 -19.15
C TRP A 515 -49.28 -16.56 -19.56
N CYS A 516 -48.25 -16.01 -20.20
CA CYS A 516 -48.31 -14.73 -20.90
C CYS A 516 -48.94 -14.97 -22.29
N ASN A 517 -50.23 -15.25 -22.31
CA ASN A 517 -50.99 -15.57 -23.53
C ASN A 517 -51.20 -14.30 -24.41
N GLY A 518 -50.14 -13.89 -25.09
CA GLY A 518 -50.12 -12.75 -26.01
C GLY A 518 -48.77 -12.69 -26.74
N GLY A 519 -48.80 -12.60 -28.07
CA GLY A 519 -47.58 -12.48 -28.87
C GLY A 519 -46.91 -11.11 -28.66
N TYR A 520 -45.61 -11.13 -28.34
CA TYR A 520 -44.71 -10.00 -28.07
C TYR A 520 -44.70 -8.84 -29.12
N LYS A 521 -45.33 -9.02 -30.29
CA LYS A 521 -45.21 -8.11 -31.45
C LYS A 521 -46.01 -6.80 -31.35
N THR A 522 -46.74 -6.53 -30.27
CA THR A 522 -47.62 -5.34 -30.15
C THR A 522 -47.64 -4.69 -28.75
N GLY A 523 -46.47 -4.26 -28.24
CA GLY A 523 -46.43 -3.17 -27.24
C GLY A 523 -46.13 -3.52 -25.78
N GLY A 524 -45.15 -4.41 -25.53
CA GLY A 524 -44.53 -4.57 -24.21
C GLY A 524 -45.12 -5.68 -23.31
N PHE A 525 -44.54 -5.83 -22.12
CA PHE A 525 -44.84 -6.91 -21.17
C PHE A 525 -46.24 -6.76 -20.54
N THR A 526 -47.25 -7.45 -21.09
CA THR A 526 -48.58 -7.57 -20.47
C THR A 526 -48.85 -8.99 -19.98
N CYS A 527 -48.39 -9.32 -18.77
CA CYS A 527 -48.77 -10.55 -18.08
C CYS A 527 -50.29 -10.59 -17.85
N GLN A 528 -50.92 -11.77 -17.93
CA GLN A 528 -52.38 -11.92 -17.79
C GLN A 528 -52.88 -11.89 -16.33
N ASP A 529 -52.68 -10.76 -15.64
CA ASP A 529 -53.59 -10.30 -14.58
C ASP A 529 -53.54 -8.76 -14.45
N THR A 530 -54.47 -8.07 -15.11
CA THR A 530 -54.72 -6.63 -14.95
C THR A 530 -55.83 -6.32 -13.96
N THR A 531 -56.37 -7.33 -13.26
CA THR A 531 -57.47 -7.16 -12.28
C THR A 531 -56.95 -6.83 -10.89
N THR A 532 -55.74 -7.28 -10.55
CA THR A 532 -55.12 -7.02 -9.23
C THR A 532 -54.29 -5.73 -9.17
N PHE A 533 -53.75 -5.24 -10.30
CA PHE A 533 -52.94 -4.01 -10.35
C PHE A 533 -53.30 -3.11 -11.57
N PRO A 534 -53.65 -1.83 -11.37
CA PRO A 534 -54.04 -0.91 -12.45
C PRO A 534 -52.82 -0.32 -13.19
N ALA A 535 -53.01 0.10 -14.45
CA ALA A 535 -51.94 0.54 -15.35
C ALA A 535 -51.15 1.80 -14.94
N THR A 536 -51.54 2.51 -13.86
CA THR A 536 -50.69 3.55 -13.23
C THR A 536 -49.58 2.97 -12.35
N ALA A 537 -49.65 1.68 -12.01
CA ALA A 537 -48.60 0.93 -11.34
C ALA A 537 -47.79 0.11 -12.38
N GLN A 538 -46.85 0.76 -13.07
CA GLN A 538 -45.83 0.06 -13.88
C GLN A 538 -44.88 -0.80 -13.03
N THR A 539 -45.01 -0.76 -11.70
CA THR A 539 -44.37 -1.66 -10.75
C THR A 539 -45.11 -3.00 -10.66
N ILE A 540 -45.01 -3.84 -11.69
CA ILE A 540 -45.16 -5.29 -11.47
C ILE A 540 -43.98 -5.70 -10.57
N ALA A 541 -44.26 -6.09 -9.34
CA ALA A 541 -43.24 -6.42 -8.34
C ALA A 541 -42.64 -7.83 -8.58
N GLY A 542 -42.03 -8.04 -9.75
CA GLY A 542 -41.52 -9.33 -10.18
C GLY A 542 -40.27 -9.24 -11.04
N VAL A 543 -39.11 -9.40 -10.38
CA VAL A 543 -37.81 -9.97 -10.84
C VAL A 543 -37.11 -9.42 -12.10
N PHE A 544 -37.80 -8.79 -13.04
CA PHE A 544 -37.24 -8.43 -14.33
C PHE A 544 -36.82 -6.94 -14.36
N TYR A 545 -35.64 -6.67 -14.90
CA TYR A 545 -35.04 -5.33 -14.86
C TYR A 545 -34.57 -4.90 -16.26
N GLU A 546 -35.30 -3.97 -16.86
CA GLU A 546 -35.03 -3.44 -18.20
C GLU A 546 -34.06 -2.26 -18.16
N TRP A 547 -32.84 -2.45 -18.68
CA TRP A 547 -31.87 -1.39 -18.93
C TRP A 547 -30.83 -1.76 -20.01
N PRO A 548 -30.55 -0.88 -20.99
CA PRO A 548 -31.21 0.40 -21.27
C PRO A 548 -32.67 0.21 -21.74
N ARG A 549 -33.57 1.06 -21.28
CA ARG A 549 -35.02 0.95 -21.59
C ARG A 549 -35.34 1.33 -23.02
N GLY A 550 -36.24 0.56 -23.64
CA GLY A 550 -36.83 0.89 -24.94
C GLY A 550 -35.89 0.80 -26.15
N GLN A 551 -34.75 0.13 -26.04
CA GLN A 551 -34.07 -0.40 -27.23
C GLN A 551 -34.89 -1.57 -27.81
N ASP A 552 -34.75 -1.86 -29.11
CA ASP A 552 -35.60 -2.82 -29.83
C ASP A 552 -35.51 -4.25 -29.25
N PRO A 553 -36.54 -4.74 -28.53
CA PRO A 553 -36.50 -6.03 -27.85
C PRO A 553 -36.78 -7.20 -28.82
N ALA A 554 -37.00 -6.94 -30.11
CA ALA A 554 -37.38 -7.96 -31.08
C ALA A 554 -36.20 -8.80 -31.62
N ASN A 555 -34.97 -8.50 -31.20
CA ASN A 555 -33.74 -9.18 -31.68
C ASN A 555 -32.67 -9.38 -30.59
N ASP A 556 -32.68 -8.60 -29.51
CA ASP A 556 -31.66 -8.66 -28.45
C ASP A 556 -32.31 -8.53 -27.06
N GLU A 557 -32.33 -9.61 -26.30
CA GLU A 557 -32.97 -9.70 -24.99
C GLU A 557 -32.00 -9.45 -23.81
N GLU A 558 -30.72 -9.13 -24.09
CA GLU A 558 -29.76 -8.75 -23.05
C GLU A 558 -30.26 -7.54 -22.21
N ILE A 559 -31.11 -6.66 -22.77
CA ILE A 559 -31.68 -5.51 -22.06
C ILE A 559 -32.37 -5.89 -20.73
N TRP A 560 -32.85 -7.12 -20.57
CA TRP A 560 -33.58 -7.57 -19.38
C TRP A 560 -32.70 -8.12 -18.25
N ILE A 561 -31.41 -8.30 -18.50
CA ILE A 561 -30.44 -8.81 -17.53
C ILE A 561 -29.79 -7.64 -16.80
N ALA A 562 -29.72 -7.72 -15.47
CA ALA A 562 -29.20 -6.65 -14.65
C ALA A 562 -27.67 -6.74 -14.47
N ALA A 563 -27.06 -5.60 -14.14
CA ALA A 563 -25.80 -5.62 -13.40
C ALA A 563 -26.01 -6.26 -12.01
N PRO A 564 -25.01 -6.91 -11.41
CA PRO A 564 -25.13 -7.42 -10.05
C PRO A 564 -25.35 -6.30 -9.02
N GLY A 565 -26.24 -6.54 -8.04
CA GLY A 565 -26.61 -5.64 -6.95
C GLY A 565 -27.86 -4.79 -7.20
N ARG A 566 -28.46 -4.87 -8.40
CA ARG A 566 -29.63 -4.07 -8.80
C ARG A 566 -30.94 -4.52 -8.17
N PHE A 567 -30.95 -5.67 -7.50
CA PHE A 567 -32.08 -6.17 -6.72
C PHE A 567 -31.76 -6.12 -5.21
N PRO A 568 -31.90 -4.97 -4.51
CA PRO A 568 -31.61 -4.85 -3.06
C PRO A 568 -32.35 -5.82 -2.15
N ASN A 569 -33.45 -6.42 -2.65
CA ASN A 569 -34.18 -7.46 -1.93
C ASN A 569 -33.49 -8.83 -2.04
N ASP A 570 -32.82 -9.17 -3.14
CA ASP A 570 -32.09 -10.45 -3.30
C ASP A 570 -30.72 -10.42 -2.61
N ALA A 571 -30.76 -10.05 -1.33
CA ALA A 571 -29.65 -10.00 -0.41
C ALA A 571 -29.78 -11.14 0.60
N THR A 572 -28.68 -11.83 0.94
CA THR A 572 -28.69 -12.85 1.98
C THR A 572 -29.05 -12.27 3.35
N SER A 573 -29.90 -12.96 4.12
CA SER A 573 -30.12 -12.59 5.53
C SER A 573 -28.93 -13.02 6.41
N ARG A 574 -28.23 -14.10 6.01
CA ARG A 574 -26.85 -14.36 6.43
C ARG A 574 -25.93 -13.25 5.93
N LYS A 575 -25.04 -12.78 6.78
CA LYS A 575 -24.00 -11.82 6.42
C LYS A 575 -22.64 -12.46 6.66
N SER A 576 -21.63 -12.04 5.90
CA SER A 576 -20.27 -12.53 6.12
C SER A 576 -19.77 -12.14 7.50
N VAL A 577 -19.06 -13.08 8.14
CA VAL A 577 -18.34 -12.86 9.41
C VAL A 577 -17.32 -11.72 9.30
N THR A 578 -16.89 -11.40 8.08
CA THR A 578 -16.00 -10.29 7.75
C THR A 578 -16.81 -9.14 7.16
N LYS A 579 -16.66 -7.93 7.72
CA LYS A 579 -17.32 -6.67 7.28
C LYS A 579 -18.87 -6.64 7.33
N ASN A 580 -19.56 -7.70 7.77
CA ASN A 580 -21.02 -7.75 7.98
C ASN A 580 -21.84 -7.40 6.72
N LEU A 581 -21.36 -7.84 5.55
CA LEU A 581 -21.97 -7.62 4.24
C LEU A 581 -22.80 -8.84 3.79
N PRO A 582 -23.94 -8.66 3.08
CA PRO A 582 -24.66 -9.74 2.44
C PRO A 582 -24.05 -10.08 1.07
N TRP A 583 -24.21 -11.32 0.62
CA TRP A 583 -24.13 -11.67 -0.80
C TRP A 583 -25.38 -11.16 -1.50
N GLN A 584 -25.22 -10.61 -2.70
CA GLN A 584 -26.29 -10.08 -3.54
C GLN A 584 -26.56 -11.06 -4.70
N ASP A 585 -27.75 -11.04 -5.27
CA ASP A 585 -28.11 -11.70 -6.54
C ASP A 585 -27.91 -13.24 -6.53
N LEU A 586 -28.17 -13.91 -5.40
CA LEU A 586 -27.99 -15.37 -5.29
C LEU A 586 -29.18 -16.19 -5.83
N TYR A 587 -30.29 -15.55 -6.18
CA TYR A 587 -31.46 -16.19 -6.79
C TYR A 587 -31.79 -15.60 -8.17
N ALA A 588 -31.71 -14.27 -8.29
CA ALA A 588 -32.13 -13.52 -9.46
C ALA A 588 -30.94 -12.88 -10.19
N ASN A 589 -30.41 -13.62 -11.17
CA ASN A 589 -30.03 -12.97 -12.42
C ASN A 589 -30.22 -13.90 -13.61
N LEU A 590 -29.71 -15.14 -13.59
CA LEU A 590 -29.99 -16.16 -14.64
C LEU A 590 -29.73 -17.60 -14.14
N GLY A 591 -30.34 -18.62 -14.75
CA GLY A 591 -30.08 -20.04 -14.38
C GLY A 591 -30.63 -21.16 -15.29
N GLU A 592 -30.98 -20.93 -16.56
CA GLU A 592 -31.71 -21.94 -17.36
C GLU A 592 -30.89 -23.22 -17.61
N TYR A 593 -31.52 -24.36 -17.34
CA TYR A 593 -31.16 -25.65 -17.91
C TYR A 593 -31.86 -25.84 -19.26
N THR A 594 -31.11 -25.61 -20.34
CA THR A 594 -31.44 -26.14 -21.67
C THR A 594 -31.55 -27.65 -21.54
N GLY A 595 -32.74 -28.19 -21.79
CA GLY A 595 -33.00 -29.62 -21.60
C GLY A 595 -32.13 -30.50 -22.50
N ASP A 596 -31.93 -31.75 -22.10
CA ASP A 596 -31.41 -32.79 -23.01
C ASP A 596 -32.11 -32.65 -24.38
N LEU A 597 -31.34 -32.50 -25.47
CA LEU A 597 -31.87 -32.66 -26.83
C LEU A 597 -32.37 -34.11 -26.91
N ALA A 598 -33.68 -34.25 -26.75
CA ALA A 598 -34.26 -35.46 -26.18
C ALA A 598 -33.84 -36.71 -26.94
N ALA A 599 -33.05 -37.57 -26.27
CA ALA A 599 -32.75 -38.91 -26.74
C ALA A 599 -34.09 -39.59 -27.09
N PRO A 600 -34.30 -40.01 -28.35
CA PRO A 600 -35.59 -40.50 -28.79
C PRO A 600 -36.00 -41.72 -27.94
N THR A 601 -37.26 -41.75 -27.53
CA THR A 601 -37.79 -42.81 -26.65
C THR A 601 -37.52 -44.20 -27.26
N PRO A 602 -37.09 -45.18 -26.44
CA PRO A 602 -36.16 -46.21 -26.90
C PRO A 602 -36.77 -47.23 -27.86
N THR A 603 -36.41 -47.13 -29.14
CA THR A 603 -36.65 -48.14 -30.19
C THR A 603 -35.46 -48.27 -31.16
N GLY A 604 -34.24 -48.47 -30.64
CA GLY A 604 -33.02 -48.61 -31.44
C GLY A 604 -31.78 -48.86 -30.58
N THR A 605 -30.67 -49.30 -31.18
CA THR A 605 -29.45 -49.72 -30.46
C THR A 605 -28.53 -48.59 -30.00
N ASP A 606 -28.67 -47.40 -30.58
CA ASP A 606 -27.74 -46.28 -30.39
C ASP A 606 -28.44 -45.12 -29.67
N ALA A 607 -28.73 -45.33 -28.39
CA ALA A 607 -29.35 -44.33 -27.53
C ALA A 607 -28.29 -43.54 -26.73
N LEU A 608 -28.35 -42.21 -26.82
CA LEU A 608 -27.61 -41.30 -25.93
C LEU A 608 -27.90 -41.65 -24.46
N GLN A 609 -26.84 -41.87 -23.68
CA GLN A 609 -26.93 -42.07 -22.23
C GLN A 609 -26.81 -40.74 -21.49
N LYS A 610 -27.11 -40.76 -20.19
CA LYS A 610 -27.02 -39.56 -19.35
C LYS A 610 -25.55 -39.12 -19.21
N GLY A 611 -25.21 -37.99 -19.82
CA GLY A 611 -23.84 -37.51 -19.96
C GLY A 611 -23.29 -37.62 -21.38
N ASP A 612 -24.08 -38.06 -22.35
CA ASP A 612 -23.72 -37.98 -23.77
C ASP A 612 -24.31 -36.70 -24.39
N PHE A 613 -23.65 -36.14 -25.39
CA PHE A 613 -23.98 -34.85 -26.02
C PHE A 613 -23.85 -34.93 -27.55
N CYS A 614 -24.58 -34.07 -28.27
CA CYS A 614 -24.51 -33.95 -29.72
C CYS A 614 -24.33 -32.50 -30.13
N ASP A 615 -23.15 -32.17 -30.66
CA ASP A 615 -22.85 -30.86 -31.23
C ASP A 615 -23.33 -30.79 -32.68
N PHE A 616 -24.26 -29.88 -32.98
CA PHE A 616 -24.83 -29.68 -34.31
C PHE A 616 -24.30 -28.40 -35.02
N THR A 617 -23.28 -27.74 -34.48
CA THR A 617 -22.76 -26.45 -34.98
C THR A 617 -21.98 -26.55 -36.30
N ALA A 618 -21.31 -27.66 -36.57
CA ALA A 618 -20.41 -27.80 -37.73
C ALA A 618 -20.54 -29.13 -38.52
N GLY A 619 -21.50 -29.99 -38.16
CA GLY A 619 -21.63 -31.35 -38.71
C GLY A 619 -20.86 -32.37 -37.86
N THR A 620 -20.34 -33.42 -38.49
CA THR A 620 -19.53 -34.45 -37.80
C THR A 620 -18.03 -34.24 -38.05
N VAL A 621 -17.23 -34.12 -36.99
CA VAL A 621 -15.76 -33.98 -37.09
C VAL A 621 -15.10 -35.15 -37.81
N ALA A 622 -13.93 -34.89 -38.40
CA ALA A 622 -13.07 -35.91 -38.97
C ALA A 622 -12.60 -36.91 -37.88
N GLY A 623 -13.26 -38.08 -37.84
CA GLY A 623 -12.98 -39.15 -36.87
C GLY A 623 -13.98 -39.25 -35.71
N GLY A 624 -14.94 -38.33 -35.62
CA GLY A 624 -15.99 -38.35 -34.60
C GLY A 624 -17.12 -39.32 -34.92
N THR A 625 -17.91 -39.66 -33.90
CA THR A 625 -19.17 -40.40 -34.09
C THR A 625 -20.23 -39.42 -34.57
N SER A 626 -21.03 -39.78 -35.58
CA SER A 626 -22.12 -38.93 -36.06
C SER A 626 -23.41 -39.13 -35.26
N CYS A 627 -24.18 -38.06 -35.11
CA CYS A 627 -25.58 -38.12 -34.68
C CYS A 627 -26.47 -37.17 -35.49
N THR A 628 -27.79 -37.23 -35.30
CA THR A 628 -28.80 -36.57 -36.13
C THR A 628 -29.92 -35.95 -35.30
N ASP A 629 -30.38 -34.75 -35.66
CA ASP A 629 -31.54 -34.14 -35.02
C ASP A 629 -32.85 -34.80 -35.50
N SER A 630 -33.57 -35.44 -34.59
CA SER A 630 -34.87 -36.07 -34.86
C SER A 630 -35.98 -35.08 -35.25
N LYS A 631 -35.82 -33.79 -34.95
CA LYS A 631 -36.73 -32.70 -35.34
C LYS A 631 -36.35 -32.03 -36.66
N LYS A 632 -35.10 -32.16 -37.12
CA LYS A 632 -34.57 -31.52 -38.34
C LYS A 632 -33.93 -32.56 -39.27
N PRO A 633 -34.72 -33.32 -40.06
CA PRO A 633 -34.21 -34.39 -40.92
C PRO A 633 -33.15 -33.89 -41.91
N GLY A 634 -31.89 -34.25 -41.66
CA GLY A 634 -30.73 -33.87 -42.46
C GLY A 634 -29.65 -33.08 -41.71
N GLN A 635 -29.93 -32.53 -40.53
CA GLN A 635 -28.86 -31.94 -39.69
C GLN A 635 -28.11 -33.06 -38.96
N THR A 636 -26.82 -33.22 -39.31
CA THR A 636 -25.88 -34.09 -38.61
C THR A 636 -25.03 -33.30 -37.61
N GLY A 637 -24.50 -34.01 -36.62
CA GLY A 637 -23.64 -33.47 -35.58
C GLY A 637 -22.55 -34.44 -35.14
N THR A 638 -21.73 -34.04 -34.17
CA THR A 638 -20.73 -34.87 -33.50
C THR A 638 -21.26 -35.36 -32.14
N TYR A 639 -21.31 -36.68 -31.95
CA TYR A 639 -21.68 -37.33 -30.70
C TYR A 639 -20.45 -37.47 -29.79
N PHE A 640 -20.54 -36.89 -28.59
CA PHE A 640 -19.58 -36.99 -27.50
C PHE A 640 -20.17 -37.84 -26.37
N LYS A 641 -19.34 -38.66 -25.71
CA LYS A 641 -19.81 -39.71 -24.78
C LYS A 641 -19.21 -39.57 -23.39
N GLY A 642 -20.04 -39.71 -22.35
CA GLY A 642 -19.58 -39.69 -20.95
C GLY A 642 -19.05 -38.34 -20.47
N VAL A 643 -19.46 -37.25 -21.14
CA VAL A 643 -19.11 -35.85 -20.87
C VAL A 643 -19.28 -35.53 -19.37
N PRO A 644 -18.20 -35.13 -18.66
CA PRO A 644 -18.23 -34.94 -17.21
C PRO A 644 -19.25 -33.87 -16.74
N THR A 645 -20.35 -34.29 -16.13
CA THR A 645 -21.38 -33.34 -15.68
C THR A 645 -21.02 -32.65 -14.37
N VAL A 646 -21.12 -31.32 -14.32
CA VAL A 646 -20.89 -30.53 -13.09
C VAL A 646 -22.22 -30.26 -12.38
N LYS A 647 -22.25 -30.47 -11.06
CA LYS A 647 -23.39 -30.06 -10.21
C LYS A 647 -23.24 -28.59 -9.84
N MET A 648 -23.85 -27.73 -10.64
CA MET A 648 -23.79 -26.28 -10.44
C MET A 648 -24.84 -25.79 -9.46
N SER A 649 -24.54 -24.67 -8.83
CA SER A 649 -25.48 -23.90 -8.03
C SER A 649 -26.47 -23.16 -8.93
N GLY A 650 -27.73 -23.07 -8.51
CA GLY A 650 -28.73 -22.20 -9.09
C GLY A 650 -30.11 -22.53 -8.55
N HIS A 651 -30.80 -21.54 -8.00
CA HIS A 651 -32.14 -21.69 -7.44
C HIS A 651 -33.11 -20.78 -8.19
N ASN A 652 -33.98 -21.41 -9.00
CA ASN A 652 -34.78 -20.74 -10.04
C ASN A 652 -33.92 -20.03 -11.11
N THR A 653 -34.60 -19.52 -12.14
CA THR A 653 -34.00 -19.06 -13.40
C THR A 653 -34.93 -18.02 -14.03
N TRP A 654 -34.38 -17.17 -14.91
CA TRP A 654 -35.16 -16.28 -15.79
C TRP A 654 -36.28 -16.99 -16.57
N GLU A 655 -36.03 -18.23 -17.01
CA GLU A 655 -36.97 -19.07 -17.77
C GLU A 655 -37.77 -20.07 -16.88
N GLY A 656 -37.53 -20.11 -15.56
CA GLY A 656 -38.31 -20.92 -14.60
C GLY A 656 -38.10 -22.44 -14.65
N HIS A 657 -36.99 -22.93 -15.20
CA HIS A 657 -36.69 -24.35 -15.37
C HIS A 657 -36.10 -25.03 -14.12
N THR A 658 -36.92 -25.47 -13.16
CA THR A 658 -36.46 -26.23 -11.98
C THR A 658 -36.83 -27.71 -11.96
N GLY A 659 -35.79 -28.57 -11.84
CA GLY A 659 -35.92 -29.90 -11.26
C GLY A 659 -36.07 -29.80 -9.74
N ARG A 660 -36.94 -30.62 -9.13
CA ARG A 660 -37.43 -30.47 -7.73
C ARG A 660 -36.38 -30.59 -6.60
N ASN A 661 -35.11 -30.79 -6.92
CA ASN A 661 -34.04 -31.08 -5.96
C ASN A 661 -32.92 -30.01 -5.90
N GLY A 662 -33.06 -28.85 -6.57
CA GLY A 662 -32.09 -27.75 -6.46
C GLY A 662 -30.69 -28.06 -7.00
N THR A 663 -30.60 -28.95 -8.00
CA THR A 663 -29.33 -29.35 -8.60
C THR A 663 -29.43 -29.34 -10.12
N TYR A 664 -28.75 -28.41 -10.77
CA TYR A 664 -28.51 -28.51 -12.21
C TYR A 664 -27.37 -29.50 -12.46
N VAL A 665 -27.61 -30.42 -13.39
CA VAL A 665 -26.61 -31.33 -13.93
C VAL A 665 -26.22 -30.73 -15.26
N ALA A 666 -25.25 -29.83 -15.25
CA ALA A 666 -24.76 -29.21 -16.47
C ALA A 666 -23.92 -30.23 -17.23
N THR A 667 -24.36 -30.62 -18.43
CA THR A 667 -23.47 -31.00 -19.53
C THR A 667 -22.68 -29.77 -19.97
N PHE A 668 -21.66 -29.92 -20.83
CA PHE A 668 -20.90 -28.75 -21.32
C PHE A 668 -21.59 -27.96 -22.44
N GLN A 669 -22.86 -28.25 -22.74
CA GLN A 669 -23.67 -27.38 -23.57
C GLN A 669 -23.91 -26.02 -22.89
N TYR A 670 -24.15 -25.01 -23.72
CA TYR A 670 -24.40 -23.62 -23.34
C TYR A 670 -25.51 -23.49 -22.28
N GLY A 671 -25.29 -22.64 -21.27
CA GLY A 671 -26.24 -22.46 -20.19
C GLY A 671 -26.46 -20.98 -19.89
N LYS A 672 -27.73 -20.59 -19.75
CA LYS A 672 -28.11 -19.25 -19.31
C LYS A 672 -28.05 -19.12 -17.79
N PHE A 673 -26.88 -19.31 -17.17
CA PHE A 673 -26.71 -19.17 -15.71
C PHE A 673 -25.67 -18.11 -15.35
N GLY A 674 -25.88 -17.42 -14.22
CA GLY A 674 -24.86 -16.59 -13.58
C GLY A 674 -23.88 -17.44 -12.78
N ALA A 675 -22.63 -16.99 -12.68
CA ALA A 675 -21.53 -17.77 -12.08
C ALA A 675 -20.70 -16.95 -11.09
N ARG A 676 -19.99 -17.63 -10.18
CA ARG A 676 -19.21 -17.02 -9.09
C ARG A 676 -17.95 -17.81 -8.82
N CYS A 677 -16.88 -17.12 -8.45
CA CYS A 677 -15.66 -17.75 -7.99
C CYS A 677 -15.64 -17.90 -6.47
N VAL A 678 -15.00 -18.97 -6.02
CA VAL A 678 -14.63 -19.22 -4.62
C VAL A 678 -13.11 -19.27 -4.52
N ARG A 679 -12.54 -18.60 -3.52
CA ARG A 679 -11.09 -18.49 -3.26
C ARG A 679 -10.78 -18.97 -1.84
N ALA A 680 -9.51 -19.25 -1.57
CA ALA A 680 -9.06 -19.44 -0.19
C ALA A 680 -9.24 -18.15 0.61
N ALA A 681 -9.54 -18.27 1.91
CA ALA A 681 -9.45 -17.14 2.83
C ALA A 681 -8.00 -16.63 2.95
N GLN A 682 -7.84 -15.33 3.20
CA GLN A 682 -6.55 -14.65 3.33
C GLN A 682 -6.26 -14.28 4.79
#